data_AF-A0A1X7FWF6-F1
#
_entry.id   AF-A0A1X7FWF6-F1
#
_cell.length_a   1.000
_cell.length_b   1.000
_cell.length_c   1.000
_cell.angle_alpha   90.00
_cell.angle_beta   90.00
_cell.angle_gamma   90.00
#
_symmetry.space_group_name_H-M   'P 1'
#
loop_
_entity.id
_entity.type
_entity.pdbx_description
1 polymer ?
#
loop_
_entity_poly.entity_id
_entity_poly.type
_entity_poly.pdbx_seq_one_letter_code
_entity_poly.pdbx_strand_id
1 'polypeptide(L)'
;MYEFAPLIAAAATEPLPASPVLFATQDDLKLINSLVALLSPALPHNWTLLGPPPLIAVDRNSRLGQWMVLFGKAINQSVFLAWADAQHLEYRSIKVMGGSLHANVIHEDQLTSRAFHLHDDPGWLEVSAPILGICEIIDPNQLGVPYIDLPNGHSTFELPLELTLAFYGYTLPKNQIQARMIVDELQAYHAFPTMGDNGRAQSATRHEMHAQHLDLLQLADNLEQCMASAAATDEPHDSYLAYRQRLTLRSDSFVAHTLKEAAQLLQSVINSIEFTQTFPTALGPDEYFIYSGEDHSLRASSAQIQGTSISLRTHLGGAPVAGRLIRLAQYASLLGEQVASNNSLSLAQLMHFYAIEVPLQASEVHALIARLRQSSVPGQPYCSEAAQDAQWLKRKQNSLSALNNFNRLQTELERVSAGKQPDEKVELDDTVELDTDSMFYQLLEESAEKLLMMIKHRSFVAICVKRGIDDEKALVLLTEEGYVGADDRDGRRRNLTDDIVSSPALKRCLTPLQELAKQLGGELRSDMKATLKQLMKFLRMPEVKTAEQARQAAHYLRAVRAATPRLGNYWQGLGQPQPSLLTLSSTQRRQVYEAQQAFAQAQGAPLFKWLGEPCWAGKSAPRIRAEADMLLNQMVQSPRSQLLVERLDTLVIWSDAALHGTTPQQRRQTLLLSALILSLDEQAGTQRNLVGGLAIDTDYYWGDNCALVRSNLEALLRQTLLEGAPLAAHLLLSGSAPQLLVRNIPETLPYLCNQNWVVFKQFVDFIELKTPGASRYMTLENIMTLVHNPATTLNREFWALPPTVDPVLDWARANGVVDATDTDLPFKGELAVRTYEKQKRTLNDAFGSLHTPYPDQKEAALRYLREVYPDNAHLDKTVFMPAPFLPPGIRYPQVSTQDISFSLAELYLAGELKHMERWRAIQPQVRVNRFSPPLRTLKDHNADENFHAALESIRESYIVYIAYLLACLPLPRRVSLEQGNIALYLLRKPSPAARDTMITAHFGCLLRVRYQRDRYLLQLLPRQMLVTQLANPPSGLLNDPVAPGPVQLQIDWSAYLTGSEPVAGASSQVLLNPLDTTLITDTQGDPAPIPKSWQSARLEAIARMVVDQCLLSNHRDLSESTQNLNNVEKVLLINKRRNERLHNLKPY
;
A
#
# COMPACT_ATOMS: atom_id res chain seq x y z
N MET A 1 10.19 -15.34 15.25
CA MET A 1 8.95 -15.61 14.49
C MET A 1 7.91 -14.48 14.59
N TYR A 2 8.08 -13.43 15.43
CA TYR A 2 7.01 -12.44 15.70
C TYR A 2 7.34 -10.96 15.42
N GLU A 3 8.41 -10.64 14.67
CA GLU A 3 8.86 -9.24 14.52
C GLU A 3 8.20 -8.46 13.37
N PHE A 4 7.32 -9.08 12.58
CA PHE A 4 6.89 -8.52 11.29
C PHE A 4 5.42 -8.81 10.92
N ALA A 5 4.50 -8.87 11.88
CA ALA A 5 3.15 -9.36 11.60
C ALA A 5 2.33 -8.57 10.51
N PRO A 6 2.65 -7.34 10.08
CA PRO A 6 2.09 -6.75 8.84
C PRO A 6 2.96 -7.04 7.61
N LEU A 7 4.27 -6.73 7.68
CA LEU A 7 5.20 -6.83 6.55
C LEU A 7 5.49 -8.28 6.13
N ILE A 8 5.74 -9.20 7.07
CA ILE A 8 5.98 -10.63 6.79
C ILE A 8 4.68 -11.42 6.64
N ALA A 9 3.59 -11.08 7.32
CA ALA A 9 2.34 -11.79 7.04
C ALA A 9 1.87 -11.48 5.60
N ALA A 10 2.08 -10.24 5.14
CA ALA A 10 1.96 -9.90 3.74
C ALA A 10 3.03 -10.62 2.86
N ALA A 11 4.31 -10.67 3.25
CA ALA A 11 5.41 -11.33 2.50
C ALA A 11 5.60 -12.84 2.74
N ALA A 12 4.61 -13.57 3.25
CA ALA A 12 4.67 -15.04 3.30
C ALA A 12 4.45 -15.68 1.91
N THR A 13 5.21 -15.19 0.92
CA THR A 13 5.48 -15.77 -0.40
C THR A 13 6.69 -16.72 -0.36
N GLU A 14 7.17 -17.14 0.82
CA GLU A 14 8.08 -18.28 0.89
C GLU A 14 7.34 -19.54 0.39
N PRO A 15 7.94 -20.28 -0.56
CA PRO A 15 7.33 -21.44 -1.17
C PRO A 15 7.07 -22.49 -0.09
N LEU A 16 5.81 -22.90 0.03
CA LEU A 16 5.51 -24.17 0.67
C LEU A 16 5.83 -25.28 -0.32
N PRO A 17 6.33 -26.43 0.16
CA PRO A 17 6.33 -27.64 -0.66
C PRO A 17 4.90 -27.91 -1.14
N ALA A 18 4.76 -28.42 -2.36
CA ALA A 18 3.47 -28.73 -2.96
C ALA A 18 2.60 -29.52 -1.98
N SER A 19 1.51 -28.92 -1.51
CA SER A 19 0.48 -29.68 -0.79
C SER A 19 -0.25 -30.54 -1.81
N PRO A 20 -0.51 -31.82 -1.51
CA PRO A 20 -1.32 -32.65 -2.38
C PRO A 20 -2.71 -32.00 -2.53
N VAL A 21 -3.13 -31.81 -3.78
CA VAL A 21 -4.48 -31.32 -4.13
C VAL A 21 -5.49 -32.21 -3.42
N LEU A 22 -6.11 -31.69 -2.38
CA LEU A 22 -7.12 -32.41 -1.61
C LEU A 22 -8.40 -32.48 -2.45
N PHE A 23 -9.00 -33.67 -2.46
CA PHE A 23 -10.35 -33.93 -2.91
C PHE A 23 -11.33 -32.91 -2.31
N ALA A 24 -12.41 -32.60 -3.04
CA ALA A 24 -13.44 -31.65 -2.63
C ALA A 24 -13.79 -31.79 -1.13
N THR A 25 -13.85 -30.66 -0.41
CA THR A 25 -14.24 -30.70 1.00
C THR A 25 -15.69 -31.20 1.11
N GLN A 26 -16.05 -31.79 2.24
CA GLN A 26 -17.43 -32.24 2.47
C GLN A 26 -18.46 -31.11 2.29
N ASP A 27 -18.05 -29.85 2.47
CA ASP A 27 -18.87 -28.67 2.25
C ASP A 27 -18.87 -28.19 0.78
N ASP A 28 -17.81 -28.44 0.00
CA ASP A 28 -17.85 -28.24 -1.46
C ASP A 28 -18.87 -29.15 -2.14
N LEU A 29 -19.14 -30.35 -1.59
CA LEU A 29 -20.20 -31.23 -2.10
C LEU A 29 -21.59 -30.60 -2.02
N LYS A 30 -21.88 -29.80 -0.99
CA LYS A 30 -23.15 -29.06 -0.89
C LYS A 30 -23.26 -28.04 -2.01
N LEU A 31 -22.19 -27.29 -2.27
CA LEU A 31 -22.13 -26.32 -3.36
C LEU A 31 -22.28 -27.00 -4.72
N ILE A 32 -21.63 -28.15 -4.93
CA ILE A 32 -21.77 -28.96 -6.14
C ILE A 32 -23.23 -29.38 -6.34
N ASN A 33 -23.91 -29.85 -5.29
CA ASN A 33 -25.32 -30.22 -5.39
C ASN A 33 -26.22 -29.02 -5.71
N SER A 34 -25.95 -27.84 -5.13
CA SER A 34 -26.66 -26.60 -5.47
C SER A 34 -26.44 -26.19 -6.93
N LEU A 35 -25.20 -26.29 -7.44
CA LEU A 35 -24.87 -26.03 -8.84
C LEU A 35 -25.57 -27.01 -9.77
N VAL A 36 -25.56 -28.30 -9.46
CA VAL A 36 -26.26 -29.34 -10.23
C VAL A 36 -27.76 -29.05 -10.26
N ALA A 37 -28.37 -28.71 -9.13
CA ALA A 37 -29.80 -28.37 -9.07
C ALA A 37 -30.15 -27.12 -9.87
N LEU A 38 -29.27 -26.11 -9.90
CA LEU A 38 -29.47 -24.86 -10.64
C LEU A 38 -29.26 -25.03 -12.15
N LEU A 39 -28.31 -25.86 -12.56
CA LEU A 39 -27.91 -26.05 -13.98
C LEU A 39 -28.68 -27.17 -14.69
N SER A 40 -29.34 -28.07 -13.97
CA SER A 40 -30.12 -29.19 -14.56
C SER A 40 -31.41 -28.79 -15.29
N PRO A 41 -32.20 -27.78 -14.87
CA PRO A 41 -33.39 -27.34 -15.60
C PRO A 41 -33.04 -26.81 -17.01
N ALA A 42 -33.99 -26.84 -17.94
CA ALA A 42 -33.81 -26.26 -19.26
C ALA A 42 -33.48 -24.75 -19.13
N LEU A 43 -32.27 -24.38 -19.57
CA LEU A 43 -31.83 -22.99 -19.54
C LEU A 43 -32.80 -22.12 -20.36
N PRO A 44 -33.31 -21.01 -19.81
CA PRO A 44 -33.95 -19.97 -20.61
C PRO A 44 -33.04 -19.62 -21.79
N HIS A 45 -33.62 -19.46 -22.97
CA HIS A 45 -32.85 -19.17 -24.19
C HIS A 45 -32.02 -17.87 -24.09
N ASN A 46 -32.27 -17.05 -23.06
CA ASN A 46 -31.80 -15.67 -22.93
C ASN A 46 -31.34 -15.33 -21.49
N TRP A 47 -30.47 -16.16 -20.89
CA TRP A 47 -29.91 -15.89 -19.56
C TRP A 47 -29.22 -14.53 -19.40
N THR A 48 -28.71 -13.94 -20.49
CA THR A 48 -28.05 -12.62 -20.50
C THR A 48 -29.00 -11.44 -20.74
N LEU A 49 -30.24 -11.66 -21.20
CA LEU A 49 -31.22 -10.61 -21.50
C LEU A 49 -32.35 -10.50 -20.46
N LEU A 50 -32.44 -11.46 -19.53
CA LEU A 50 -33.58 -11.62 -18.60
C LEU A 50 -33.43 -10.92 -17.23
N GLY A 51 -32.33 -10.23 -16.94
CA GLY A 51 -32.13 -9.51 -15.67
C GLY A 51 -30.75 -9.76 -15.03
N PRO A 52 -30.57 -9.42 -13.74
CA PRO A 52 -29.29 -9.62 -13.05
C PRO A 52 -28.86 -11.10 -13.07
N PRO A 53 -27.54 -11.39 -13.01
CA PRO A 53 -27.05 -12.75 -13.05
C PRO A 53 -27.67 -13.58 -11.91
N PRO A 54 -28.03 -14.85 -12.17
CA PRO A 54 -28.62 -15.71 -11.16
C PRO A 54 -27.67 -15.80 -9.94
N LEU A 55 -28.25 -15.74 -8.75
CA LEU A 55 -27.53 -15.91 -7.49
C LEU A 55 -27.51 -17.38 -7.09
N ILE A 56 -26.46 -17.79 -6.40
CA ILE A 56 -26.33 -19.12 -5.81
C ILE A 56 -25.90 -19.02 -4.36
N ALA A 57 -26.52 -19.87 -3.53
CA ALA A 57 -26.15 -20.05 -2.13
C ALA A 57 -24.83 -20.84 -2.01
N VAL A 58 -23.81 -20.19 -1.45
CA VAL A 58 -22.47 -20.75 -1.22
C VAL A 58 -22.27 -20.96 0.28
N ASP A 59 -22.02 -22.19 0.71
CA ASP A 59 -21.74 -22.52 2.12
C ASP A 59 -20.45 -21.84 2.61
N ARG A 60 -20.49 -21.23 3.80
CA ARG A 60 -19.34 -20.51 4.39
C ARG A 60 -18.09 -21.37 4.58
N ASN A 61 -18.25 -22.69 4.70
CA ASN A 61 -17.16 -23.64 4.90
C ASN A 61 -16.64 -24.21 3.56
N SER A 62 -17.35 -24.01 2.45
CA SER A 62 -16.82 -24.33 1.12
C SER A 62 -15.55 -23.52 0.82
N ARG A 63 -14.76 -23.94 -0.17
CA ARG A 63 -13.50 -23.26 -0.49
C ARG A 63 -13.72 -21.78 -0.84
N LEU A 64 -14.67 -21.49 -1.72
CA LEU A 64 -15.06 -20.12 -2.06
C LEU A 64 -15.67 -19.40 -0.85
N GLY A 65 -16.51 -20.07 -0.06
CA GLY A 65 -17.11 -19.51 1.15
C GLY A 65 -16.08 -19.01 2.16
N GLN A 66 -15.00 -19.76 2.40
CA GLN A 66 -13.95 -19.33 3.33
C GLN A 66 -13.19 -18.10 2.82
N TRP A 67 -12.97 -18.00 1.50
CA TRP A 67 -12.43 -16.79 0.88
C TRP A 67 -13.38 -15.61 0.99
N MET A 68 -14.69 -15.83 0.82
CA MET A 68 -15.70 -14.80 1.03
C MET A 68 -15.74 -14.35 2.49
N VAL A 69 -15.69 -15.25 3.49
CA VAL A 69 -15.55 -14.85 4.91
C VAL A 69 -14.37 -13.91 5.10
N LEU A 70 -13.22 -14.23 4.49
CA LEU A 70 -12.03 -13.40 4.58
C LEU A 70 -12.19 -12.05 3.87
N PHE A 71 -12.80 -12.01 2.69
CA PHE A 71 -13.15 -10.77 1.99
C PHE A 71 -14.11 -9.92 2.84
N GLY A 72 -15.14 -10.54 3.41
CA GLY A 72 -16.09 -9.90 4.32
C GLY A 72 -15.38 -9.26 5.50
N LYS A 73 -14.39 -9.95 6.07
CA LYS A 73 -13.55 -9.42 7.14
C LYS A 73 -12.71 -8.21 6.72
N ALA A 74 -12.25 -8.15 5.48
CA ALA A 74 -11.49 -7.01 4.95
C ALA A 74 -12.39 -5.81 4.62
N ILE A 75 -13.51 -6.04 3.94
CA ILE A 75 -14.45 -4.98 3.51
C ILE A 75 -15.29 -4.42 4.67
N ASN A 76 -15.35 -5.10 5.82
CA ASN A 76 -16.01 -4.62 7.04
C ASN A 76 -15.02 -4.10 8.10
N GLN A 77 -13.76 -3.81 7.72
CA GLN A 77 -12.82 -3.17 8.64
C GLN A 77 -13.29 -1.77 9.03
N SER A 78 -13.11 -1.38 10.29
CA SER A 78 -13.51 -0.06 10.81
C SER A 78 -12.96 1.10 9.99
N VAL A 79 -11.72 0.99 9.50
CA VAL A 79 -11.07 2.01 8.67
C VAL A 79 -11.78 2.18 7.32
N PHE A 80 -12.19 1.07 6.68
CA PHE A 80 -12.95 1.11 5.44
C PHE A 80 -14.37 1.64 5.67
N LEU A 81 -15.07 1.15 6.71
CA LEU A 81 -16.43 1.59 7.03
C LEU A 81 -16.47 3.10 7.33
N ALA A 82 -15.51 3.61 8.11
CA ALA A 82 -15.40 5.04 8.39
C ALA A 82 -15.20 5.88 7.12
N TRP A 83 -14.39 5.40 6.16
CA TRP A 83 -14.23 6.05 4.86
C TRP A 83 -15.52 5.96 4.02
N ALA A 84 -16.15 4.81 3.96
CA ALA A 84 -17.36 4.58 3.17
C ALA A 84 -18.56 5.38 3.71
N ASP A 85 -18.72 5.48 5.02
CA ASP A 85 -19.70 6.34 5.69
C ASP A 85 -19.45 7.82 5.37
N ALA A 86 -18.18 8.27 5.39
CA ALA A 86 -17.81 9.63 5.03
C ALA A 86 -18.06 9.95 3.54
N GLN A 87 -18.10 8.93 2.68
CA GLN A 87 -18.49 9.05 1.26
C GLN A 87 -20.00 8.83 1.03
N HIS A 88 -20.79 8.58 2.08
CA HIS A 88 -22.23 8.27 2.01
C HIS A 88 -22.57 7.11 1.05
N LEU A 89 -21.80 6.02 1.10
CA LEU A 89 -21.99 4.87 0.23
C LEU A 89 -23.16 3.98 0.67
N GLU A 90 -23.96 3.52 -0.28
CA GLU A 90 -24.93 2.44 -0.06
C GLU A 90 -24.21 1.08 -0.08
N TYR A 91 -24.01 0.46 1.09
CA TYR A 91 -23.20 -0.76 1.21
C TYR A 91 -23.60 -1.91 0.27
N ARG A 92 -24.90 -2.16 0.09
CA ARG A 92 -25.38 -3.27 -0.77
C ARG A 92 -25.09 -3.07 -2.25
N SER A 93 -24.81 -1.83 -2.67
CA SER A 93 -24.45 -1.51 -4.05
C SER A 93 -22.95 -1.64 -4.33
N ILE A 94 -22.12 -1.80 -3.28
CA ILE A 94 -20.68 -1.86 -3.41
C ILE A 94 -20.28 -3.13 -4.17
N LYS A 95 -19.46 -2.93 -5.21
CA LYS A 95 -18.84 -3.97 -6.01
C LYS A 95 -17.39 -3.59 -6.30
N VAL A 96 -16.46 -4.45 -5.92
CA VAL A 96 -15.02 -4.24 -6.17
C VAL A 96 -14.64 -4.94 -7.48
N MET A 97 -14.15 -4.18 -8.46
CA MET A 97 -13.80 -4.66 -9.81
C MET A 97 -12.40 -4.16 -10.19
N GLY A 98 -11.45 -5.09 -10.28
CA GLY A 98 -10.04 -4.74 -10.46
C GLY A 98 -9.59 -3.77 -9.37
N GLY A 99 -8.99 -2.64 -9.76
CA GLY A 99 -8.50 -1.61 -8.82
C GLY A 99 -9.57 -0.60 -8.40
N SER A 100 -10.83 -0.81 -8.79
CA SER A 100 -11.90 0.19 -8.63
C SER A 100 -13.00 -0.32 -7.72
N LEU A 101 -13.57 0.57 -6.92
CA LEU A 101 -14.77 0.32 -6.14
C LEU A 101 -15.94 1.04 -6.80
N HIS A 102 -17.00 0.30 -7.12
CA HIS A 102 -18.23 0.84 -7.70
C HIS A 102 -19.33 0.78 -6.65
N ALA A 103 -20.04 1.89 -6.44
CA ALA A 103 -21.12 1.97 -5.47
C ALA A 103 -22.11 3.08 -5.85
N ASN A 104 -23.31 3.02 -5.30
CA ASN A 104 -24.22 4.15 -5.26
C ASN A 104 -23.87 5.06 -4.07
N VAL A 105 -23.85 6.36 -4.33
CA VAL A 105 -23.67 7.41 -3.33
C VAL A 105 -25.02 8.04 -3.05
N ILE A 106 -25.34 8.24 -1.77
CA ILE A 106 -26.56 8.90 -1.31
C ILE A 106 -26.30 10.41 -1.24
N HIS A 107 -26.95 11.20 -2.10
CA HIS A 107 -26.88 12.66 -2.08
C HIS A 107 -28.30 13.24 -2.20
N GLU A 108 -28.75 14.02 -1.20
CA GLU A 108 -30.10 14.63 -1.20
C GLU A 108 -31.23 13.62 -1.50
N ASP A 109 -31.19 12.43 -0.88
CA ASP A 109 -32.12 11.30 -1.10
C ASP A 109 -32.14 10.71 -2.53
N GLN A 110 -31.14 11.04 -3.37
CA GLN A 110 -30.93 10.41 -4.68
C GLN A 110 -29.71 9.48 -4.66
N LEU A 111 -29.85 8.33 -5.31
CA LEU A 111 -28.77 7.35 -5.52
C LEU A 111 -28.08 7.64 -6.85
N THR A 112 -26.80 8.02 -6.80
CA THR A 112 -25.97 8.20 -8.00
C THR A 112 -24.87 7.15 -8.03
N SER A 113 -24.74 6.41 -9.13
CA SER A 113 -23.66 5.44 -9.31
C SER A 113 -22.32 6.16 -9.50
N ARG A 114 -21.31 5.78 -8.72
CA ARG A 114 -19.95 6.33 -8.73
C ARG A 114 -18.91 5.22 -8.70
N ALA A 115 -17.81 5.44 -9.41
CA ALA A 115 -16.61 4.61 -9.35
C ALA A 115 -15.47 5.37 -8.66
N PHE A 116 -14.77 4.70 -7.76
CA PHE A 116 -13.59 5.20 -7.04
C PHE A 116 -12.36 4.46 -7.58
N HIS A 117 -11.36 5.19 -8.08
CA HIS A 117 -10.14 4.59 -8.63
C HIS A 117 -8.92 4.91 -7.75
N LEU A 118 -7.88 4.07 -7.84
CA LEU A 118 -6.65 4.25 -7.04
C LEU A 118 -5.87 5.54 -7.34
N HIS A 119 -6.13 6.19 -8.47
CA HIS A 119 -5.37 7.34 -8.94
C HIS A 119 -6.06 8.70 -8.68
N ASP A 120 -7.36 8.69 -8.42
CA ASP A 120 -8.18 9.91 -8.24
C ASP A 120 -8.82 9.99 -6.84
N ASP A 121 -8.88 8.89 -6.09
CA ASP A 121 -9.36 8.88 -4.71
C ASP A 121 -8.27 8.43 -3.71
N PRO A 122 -7.65 9.36 -2.95
CA PRO A 122 -6.62 9.02 -1.98
C PRO A 122 -7.16 8.21 -0.80
N GLY A 123 -8.45 8.32 -0.46
CA GLY A 123 -9.08 7.56 0.61
C GLY A 123 -9.22 6.08 0.23
N TRP A 124 -9.74 5.79 -0.97
CA TRP A 124 -9.79 4.44 -1.51
C TRP A 124 -8.38 3.84 -1.61
N LEU A 125 -7.39 4.61 -2.07
CA LEU A 125 -6.00 4.16 -2.13
C LEU A 125 -5.45 3.72 -0.75
N GLU A 126 -5.82 4.41 0.33
CA GLU A 126 -5.37 4.10 1.70
C GLU A 126 -6.02 2.81 2.24
N VAL A 127 -7.30 2.56 1.96
CA VAL A 127 -8.06 1.43 2.54
C VAL A 127 -8.14 0.17 1.66
N SER A 128 -7.83 0.29 0.36
CA SER A 128 -8.05 -0.76 -0.65
C SER A 128 -7.08 -1.94 -0.58
N ALA A 129 -5.85 -1.75 -0.09
CA ALA A 129 -4.79 -2.75 -0.22
C ALA A 129 -5.15 -4.17 0.32
N PRO A 130 -5.71 -4.34 1.54
CA PRO A 130 -6.12 -5.66 2.03
C PRO A 130 -7.30 -6.25 1.24
N ILE A 131 -8.20 -5.40 0.75
CA ILE A 131 -9.39 -5.80 -0.03
C ILE A 131 -8.94 -6.32 -1.40
N LEU A 132 -8.15 -5.52 -2.12
CA LEU A 132 -7.65 -5.86 -3.46
C LEU A 132 -6.77 -7.11 -3.45
N GLY A 133 -5.93 -7.28 -2.42
CA GLY A 133 -5.10 -8.48 -2.28
C GLY A 133 -5.89 -9.78 -2.16
N ILE A 134 -7.14 -9.72 -1.66
CA ILE A 134 -8.06 -10.87 -1.62
C ILE A 134 -8.86 -10.96 -2.93
N CYS A 135 -9.36 -9.84 -3.45
CA CYS A 135 -10.11 -9.81 -4.72
C CYS A 135 -9.31 -10.36 -5.90
N GLU A 136 -8.00 -10.09 -5.97
CA GLU A 136 -7.15 -10.65 -7.02
C GLU A 136 -7.14 -12.20 -7.05
N ILE A 137 -7.57 -12.85 -5.98
CA ILE A 137 -7.52 -14.31 -5.82
C ILE A 137 -8.88 -14.93 -6.02
N ILE A 138 -9.92 -14.29 -5.47
CA ILE A 138 -11.31 -14.70 -5.66
C ILE A 138 -11.75 -14.44 -7.10
N ASP A 139 -11.35 -13.29 -7.64
CA ASP A 139 -11.78 -12.79 -8.94
C ASP A 139 -10.60 -12.21 -9.76
N PRO A 140 -9.65 -13.06 -10.18
CA PRO A 140 -8.59 -12.64 -11.10
C PRO A 140 -9.13 -12.18 -12.46
N ASN A 141 -10.38 -12.51 -12.78
CA ASN A 141 -11.03 -12.21 -14.06
C ASN A 141 -11.80 -10.86 -14.04
N GLN A 142 -11.86 -10.17 -12.89
CA GLN A 142 -12.50 -8.85 -12.72
C GLN A 142 -14.01 -8.82 -13.04
N LEU A 143 -14.72 -9.91 -12.76
CA LEU A 143 -16.19 -10.00 -12.83
C LEU A 143 -16.87 -9.12 -11.76
N GLY A 144 -16.17 -8.94 -10.65
CA GLY A 144 -16.43 -8.11 -9.49
C GLY A 144 -16.99 -8.84 -8.30
N VAL A 145 -16.42 -8.54 -7.13
CA VAL A 145 -16.80 -9.13 -5.85
C VAL A 145 -17.81 -8.21 -5.16
N PRO A 146 -19.04 -8.68 -4.87
CA PRO A 146 -20.05 -7.87 -4.20
C PRO A 146 -19.72 -7.70 -2.72
N TYR A 147 -20.16 -6.58 -2.13
CA TYR A 147 -20.14 -6.41 -0.69
C TYR A 147 -20.96 -7.50 0.00
N ILE A 148 -20.41 -7.98 1.11
CA ILE A 148 -21.09 -8.92 1.99
C ILE A 148 -21.08 -8.34 3.39
N ASP A 149 -22.24 -8.34 4.01
CA ASP A 149 -22.38 -8.07 5.43
C ASP A 149 -21.94 -9.35 6.16
N LEU A 150 -20.98 -9.25 7.09
CA LEU A 150 -20.57 -10.42 7.88
C LEU A 150 -21.71 -10.76 8.83
N PRO A 151 -22.37 -11.91 8.68
CA PRO A 151 -23.60 -12.13 9.40
C PRO A 151 -23.35 -12.58 10.83
N ASN A 152 -24.22 -12.12 11.73
CA ASN A 152 -24.54 -12.79 12.99
C ASN A 152 -25.19 -14.16 12.68
N GLY A 153 -24.40 -15.17 12.33
CA GLY A 153 -24.82 -16.58 12.33
C GLY A 153 -25.40 -17.20 11.06
N HIS A 154 -25.37 -16.55 9.88
CA HIS A 154 -25.77 -17.22 8.62
C HIS A 154 -24.69 -18.23 8.14
N SER A 155 -25.14 -19.34 7.56
CA SER A 155 -24.29 -20.43 7.06
C SER A 155 -23.95 -20.33 5.57
N THR A 156 -24.58 -19.43 4.81
CA THR A 156 -24.44 -19.32 3.35
C THR A 156 -24.35 -17.87 2.87
N PHE A 157 -23.69 -17.64 1.74
CA PHE A 157 -23.62 -16.37 1.01
C PHE A 157 -24.39 -16.47 -0.31
N GLU A 158 -25.09 -15.42 -0.71
CA GLU A 158 -25.68 -15.31 -2.06
C GLU A 158 -24.68 -14.64 -3.00
N LEU A 159 -24.14 -15.38 -3.97
CA LEU A 159 -23.12 -14.89 -4.91
C LEU A 159 -23.59 -14.99 -6.36
N PRO A 160 -23.14 -14.08 -7.27
CA PRO A 160 -23.38 -14.23 -8.70
C PRO A 160 -22.83 -15.54 -9.24
N LEU A 161 -23.64 -16.29 -9.99
CA LEU A 161 -23.27 -17.58 -10.56
C LEU A 161 -22.00 -17.51 -11.40
N GLU A 162 -21.82 -16.45 -12.17
CA GLU A 162 -20.63 -16.26 -13.01
C GLU A 162 -19.33 -16.18 -12.19
N LEU A 163 -19.35 -15.45 -11.06
CA LEU A 163 -18.21 -15.37 -10.14
C LEU A 163 -17.92 -16.74 -9.51
N THR A 164 -18.97 -17.46 -9.07
CA THR A 164 -18.84 -18.80 -8.49
C THR A 164 -18.27 -19.80 -9.48
N LEU A 165 -18.76 -19.83 -10.72
CA LEU A 165 -18.23 -20.70 -11.77
C LEU A 165 -16.78 -20.36 -12.12
N ALA A 166 -16.46 -19.08 -12.26
CA ALA A 166 -15.12 -18.61 -12.62
C ALA A 166 -14.07 -18.98 -11.55
N PHE A 167 -14.43 -18.95 -10.26
CA PHE A 167 -13.54 -19.38 -9.16
C PHE A 167 -13.07 -20.83 -9.30
N TYR A 168 -13.91 -21.70 -9.86
CA TYR A 168 -13.61 -23.12 -10.12
C TYR A 168 -13.22 -23.40 -11.58
N GLY A 169 -13.02 -22.36 -12.40
CA GLY A 169 -12.49 -22.47 -13.76
C GLY A 169 -13.53 -22.75 -14.85
N TYR A 170 -14.81 -22.64 -14.53
CA TYR A 170 -15.93 -22.74 -15.47
C TYR A 170 -16.36 -21.36 -15.98
N THR A 171 -16.77 -21.29 -17.25
CA THR A 171 -17.45 -20.11 -17.81
C THR A 171 -18.95 -20.21 -17.58
N LEU A 172 -19.65 -19.07 -17.53
CA LEU A 172 -21.12 -19.06 -17.55
C LEU A 172 -21.61 -19.77 -18.83
N PRO A 173 -22.41 -20.86 -18.73
CA PRO A 173 -22.85 -21.59 -19.90
C PRO A 173 -23.88 -20.77 -20.68
N LYS A 174 -23.72 -20.73 -22.00
CA LYS A 174 -24.59 -19.98 -22.92
C LYS A 174 -25.80 -20.78 -23.40
N ASN A 175 -25.76 -22.10 -23.27
CA ASN A 175 -26.82 -23.00 -23.71
C ASN A 175 -26.89 -24.25 -22.83
N GLN A 176 -27.98 -25.02 -22.96
CA GLN A 176 -28.26 -26.19 -22.13
C GLN A 176 -27.18 -27.27 -22.23
N ILE A 177 -26.54 -27.43 -23.40
CA ILE A 177 -25.48 -28.42 -23.57
C ILE A 177 -24.23 -28.06 -22.77
N GLN A 178 -23.84 -26.78 -22.77
CA GLN A 178 -22.70 -26.33 -21.95
C GLN A 178 -22.99 -26.51 -20.45
N ALA A 179 -24.21 -26.20 -19.99
CA ALA A 179 -24.62 -26.46 -18.60
C ALA A 179 -24.62 -27.95 -18.29
N ARG A 180 -25.11 -28.78 -19.23
CA ARG A 180 -25.12 -30.23 -19.09
C ARG A 180 -23.71 -30.81 -18.95
N MET A 181 -22.75 -30.34 -19.74
CA MET A 181 -21.35 -30.77 -19.63
C MET A 181 -20.76 -30.46 -18.25
N ILE A 182 -21.08 -29.30 -17.68
CA ILE A 182 -20.68 -28.95 -16.30
C ILE A 182 -21.33 -29.92 -15.32
N VAL A 183 -22.65 -30.15 -15.42
CA VAL A 183 -23.39 -31.05 -14.53
C VAL A 183 -22.86 -32.48 -14.59
N ASP A 184 -22.67 -33.04 -15.79
CA ASP A 184 -22.19 -34.39 -15.98
C ASP A 184 -20.76 -34.55 -15.41
N GLU A 185 -19.89 -33.55 -15.60
CA GLU A 185 -18.53 -33.54 -15.03
C GLU A 185 -18.58 -33.51 -13.48
N LEU A 186 -19.36 -32.60 -12.90
CA LEU A 186 -19.53 -32.48 -11.44
C LEU A 186 -20.14 -33.74 -10.81
N GLN A 187 -21.11 -34.36 -11.47
CA GLN A 187 -21.76 -35.59 -11.00
C GLN A 187 -20.84 -36.81 -11.13
N ALA A 188 -20.06 -36.90 -12.21
CA ALA A 188 -19.14 -38.02 -12.45
C ALA A 188 -17.99 -38.05 -11.44
N TYR A 189 -17.43 -36.88 -11.11
CA TYR A 189 -16.26 -36.78 -10.24
C TYR A 189 -16.59 -36.48 -8.78
N HIS A 190 -17.81 -36.00 -8.48
CA HIS A 190 -18.18 -35.47 -7.17
C HIS A 190 -17.17 -34.43 -6.65
N ALA A 191 -16.58 -33.67 -7.56
CA ALA A 191 -15.52 -32.70 -7.29
C ALA A 191 -15.45 -31.66 -8.41
N PHE A 192 -14.83 -30.52 -8.11
CA PHE A 192 -14.43 -29.53 -9.09
C PHE A 192 -13.21 -30.00 -9.91
N PRO A 193 -12.99 -29.44 -11.12
CA PRO A 193 -11.92 -29.88 -12.00
C PRO A 193 -10.55 -29.52 -11.42
N THR A 194 -9.54 -30.35 -11.70
CA THR A 194 -8.15 -30.09 -11.31
C THR A 194 -7.59 -28.90 -12.10
N MET A 195 -6.74 -28.11 -11.45
CA MET A 195 -6.06 -26.98 -12.11
C MET A 195 -4.76 -27.46 -12.76
N GLY A 196 -4.53 -27.06 -14.01
CA GLY A 196 -3.24 -27.23 -14.67
C GLY A 196 -2.22 -26.18 -14.21
N ASP A 197 -0.95 -26.42 -14.54
CA ASP A 197 0.19 -25.53 -14.21
C ASP A 197 0.09 -24.10 -14.78
N ASN A 198 -0.86 -23.84 -15.69
CA ASN A 198 -1.17 -22.52 -16.25
C ASN A 198 -2.30 -21.80 -15.49
N GLY A 199 -2.75 -22.35 -14.36
CA GLY A 199 -3.85 -21.82 -13.56
C GLY A 199 -5.22 -21.94 -14.23
N ARG A 200 -5.42 -22.92 -15.12
CA ARG A 200 -6.72 -23.17 -15.77
C ARG A 200 -7.22 -24.58 -15.47
N ALA A 201 -8.53 -24.72 -15.35
CA ALA A 201 -9.17 -26.00 -15.07
C ALA A 201 -9.00 -27.01 -16.23
N GLN A 202 -8.79 -28.27 -15.90
CA GLN A 202 -8.76 -29.38 -16.85
C GLN A 202 -10.18 -29.92 -17.07
N SER A 203 -11.05 -29.11 -17.70
CA SER A 203 -12.46 -29.46 -17.93
C SER A 203 -12.76 -29.78 -19.40
N ALA A 204 -13.65 -30.74 -19.64
CA ALA A 204 -14.13 -31.11 -20.97
C ALA A 204 -14.99 -30.00 -21.62
N THR A 205 -15.55 -29.10 -20.79
CA THR A 205 -16.38 -27.96 -21.24
C THR A 205 -15.67 -27.08 -22.26
N ARG A 206 -14.34 -26.94 -22.16
CA ARG A 206 -13.56 -26.14 -23.11
C ARG A 206 -13.52 -26.76 -24.51
N HIS A 207 -13.36 -28.07 -24.59
CA HIS A 207 -13.40 -28.79 -25.86
C HIS A 207 -14.79 -28.64 -26.50
N GLU A 208 -15.84 -28.82 -25.70
CA GLU A 208 -17.22 -28.64 -26.15
C GLU A 208 -17.46 -27.23 -26.71
N MET A 209 -17.06 -26.17 -26.00
CA MET A 209 -17.24 -24.80 -26.49
C MET A 209 -16.52 -24.55 -27.83
N HIS A 210 -15.35 -25.14 -28.04
CA HIS A 210 -14.63 -25.04 -29.31
C HIS A 210 -15.35 -25.79 -30.42
N ALA A 211 -15.86 -26.99 -30.14
CA ALA A 211 -16.64 -27.75 -31.10
C ALA A 211 -17.95 -27.04 -31.49
N GLN A 212 -18.67 -26.49 -30.51
CA GLN A 212 -19.86 -25.67 -30.75
C GLN A 212 -19.54 -24.43 -31.59
N HIS A 213 -18.40 -23.77 -31.36
CA HIS A 213 -18.00 -22.62 -32.18
C HIS A 213 -17.81 -23.02 -33.67
N LEU A 214 -17.26 -24.20 -33.95
CA LEU A 214 -17.18 -24.73 -35.31
C LEU A 214 -18.58 -24.99 -35.90
N ASP A 215 -19.50 -25.53 -35.10
CA ASP A 215 -20.89 -25.74 -35.52
C ASP A 215 -21.62 -24.41 -35.80
N LEU A 216 -21.34 -23.36 -35.03
CA LEU A 216 -21.87 -22.00 -35.26
C LEU A 216 -21.33 -21.38 -36.55
N LEU A 217 -20.05 -21.60 -36.88
CA LEU A 217 -19.49 -21.18 -38.17
C LEU A 217 -20.11 -21.96 -39.33
N GLN A 218 -20.31 -23.27 -39.16
CA GLN A 218 -20.99 -24.10 -40.16
C GLN A 218 -22.46 -23.65 -40.34
N LEU A 219 -23.16 -23.28 -39.26
CA LEU A 219 -24.50 -22.70 -39.32
C LEU A 219 -24.50 -21.39 -40.13
N ALA A 220 -23.54 -20.50 -39.88
CA ALA A 220 -23.41 -19.25 -40.62
C ALA A 220 -23.21 -19.48 -42.13
N ASP A 221 -22.33 -20.42 -42.50
CA ASP A 221 -22.08 -20.77 -43.91
C ASP A 221 -23.35 -21.31 -44.59
N ASN A 222 -24.14 -22.15 -43.92
CA ASN A 222 -25.37 -22.72 -44.49
C ASN A 222 -26.50 -21.69 -44.60
N LEU A 223 -26.64 -20.80 -43.60
CA LEU A 223 -27.62 -19.71 -43.66
C LEU A 223 -27.29 -18.76 -44.83
N GLU A 224 -26.02 -18.41 -45.02
CA GLU A 224 -25.57 -17.56 -46.12
C GLU A 224 -25.85 -18.20 -47.49
N GLN A 225 -25.63 -19.51 -47.62
CA GLN A 225 -25.99 -20.27 -48.83
C GLN A 225 -27.50 -20.26 -49.10
N CYS A 226 -28.34 -20.43 -48.07
CA CYS A 226 -29.79 -20.34 -48.19
C CYS A 226 -30.29 -18.95 -48.62
N MET A 227 -29.62 -17.89 -48.15
CA MET A 227 -29.94 -16.53 -48.56
C MET A 227 -29.53 -16.26 -50.01
N ALA A 228 -28.35 -16.75 -50.41
CA ALA A 228 -27.84 -16.61 -51.77
C ALA A 228 -28.68 -17.39 -52.80
N SER A 229 -29.16 -18.59 -52.46
CA SER A 229 -29.99 -19.39 -53.36
C SER A 229 -31.37 -18.77 -53.58
N ALA A 230 -32.02 -18.26 -52.52
CA ALA A 230 -33.30 -17.54 -52.64
C ALA A 230 -33.18 -16.26 -53.48
N ALA A 231 -32.06 -15.54 -53.37
CA ALA A 231 -31.80 -14.36 -54.18
C ALA A 231 -31.57 -14.68 -55.68
N ALA A 232 -31.04 -15.87 -55.99
CA ALA A 232 -30.78 -16.30 -57.36
C ALA A 232 -32.04 -16.80 -58.11
N THR A 233 -33.08 -17.21 -57.41
CA THR A 233 -34.34 -17.73 -57.99
C THR A 233 -35.45 -16.68 -58.11
N ASP A 234 -35.22 -15.43 -57.69
CA ASP A 234 -36.23 -14.34 -57.62
C ASP A 234 -37.47 -14.71 -56.79
N GLU A 235 -37.35 -15.72 -55.92
CA GLU A 235 -38.40 -16.18 -55.03
C GLU A 235 -38.32 -15.46 -53.67
N PRO A 236 -39.45 -15.09 -53.05
CA PRO A 236 -39.44 -14.53 -51.70
C PRO A 236 -38.81 -15.53 -50.73
N HIS A 237 -37.83 -15.08 -49.94
CA HIS A 237 -37.13 -15.94 -48.96
C HIS A 237 -38.14 -16.57 -47.99
N ASP A 238 -38.41 -17.87 -48.19
CA ASP A 238 -39.24 -18.65 -47.28
C ASP A 238 -38.38 -19.17 -46.12
N SER A 239 -38.39 -18.41 -45.04
CA SER A 239 -37.67 -18.77 -43.80
C SER A 239 -38.07 -20.14 -43.27
N TYR A 240 -39.30 -20.60 -43.51
CA TYR A 240 -39.75 -21.91 -43.05
C TYR A 240 -39.05 -23.05 -43.80
N LEU A 241 -38.88 -22.92 -45.12
CA LEU A 241 -38.14 -23.91 -45.92
C LEU A 241 -36.63 -23.86 -45.66
N ALA A 242 -36.07 -22.65 -45.52
CA ALA A 242 -34.66 -22.48 -45.20
C ALA A 242 -34.28 -23.21 -43.90
N TYR A 243 -35.06 -23.04 -42.82
CA TYR A 243 -34.74 -23.66 -41.54
C TYR A 243 -35.01 -25.18 -41.47
N ARG A 244 -35.73 -25.74 -42.44
CA ARG A 244 -35.91 -27.19 -42.61
C ARG A 244 -34.73 -27.85 -43.31
N GLN A 245 -33.85 -27.09 -43.96
CA GLN A 245 -32.63 -27.63 -44.55
C GLN A 245 -31.84 -28.39 -43.50
N ARG A 246 -31.36 -29.59 -43.85
CA ARG A 246 -30.61 -30.46 -42.95
C ARG A 246 -29.14 -30.47 -43.31
N LEU A 247 -28.29 -30.59 -42.28
CA LEU A 247 -26.85 -30.75 -42.43
C LEU A 247 -26.32 -31.86 -41.51
N THR A 248 -25.11 -32.31 -41.83
CA THR A 248 -24.28 -33.14 -40.96
C THR A 248 -23.23 -32.24 -40.30
N LEU A 249 -23.13 -32.29 -38.97
CA LEU A 249 -22.11 -31.52 -38.23
C LEU A 249 -20.73 -32.14 -38.46
N ARG A 250 -19.73 -31.28 -38.66
CA ARG A 250 -18.33 -31.69 -38.89
C ARG A 250 -17.47 -31.65 -37.62
N SER A 251 -17.98 -31.06 -36.55
CA SER A 251 -17.28 -30.98 -35.27
C SER A 251 -17.41 -32.29 -34.47
N ASP A 252 -16.73 -32.33 -33.33
CA ASP A 252 -16.89 -33.36 -32.29
C ASP A 252 -17.74 -32.84 -31.11
N SER A 253 -18.71 -31.94 -31.36
CA SER A 253 -19.58 -31.42 -30.30
C SER A 253 -20.47 -32.52 -29.72
N PHE A 254 -21.00 -32.30 -28.51
CA PHE A 254 -21.93 -33.22 -27.88
C PHE A 254 -23.10 -33.57 -28.82
N VAL A 255 -23.65 -32.59 -29.54
CA VAL A 255 -24.74 -32.80 -30.50
C VAL A 255 -24.26 -33.67 -31.66
N ALA A 256 -23.12 -33.35 -32.26
CA ALA A 256 -22.57 -34.09 -33.39
C ALA A 256 -22.26 -35.55 -33.02
N HIS A 257 -21.62 -35.76 -31.88
CA HIS A 257 -21.28 -37.09 -31.37
C HIS A 257 -22.52 -37.91 -31.03
N THR A 258 -23.46 -37.32 -30.28
CA THR A 258 -24.71 -37.98 -29.87
C THR A 258 -25.59 -38.32 -31.07
N LEU A 259 -25.70 -37.40 -32.04
CA LEU A 259 -26.44 -37.62 -33.29
C LEU A 259 -25.84 -38.79 -34.09
N LYS A 260 -24.52 -38.88 -34.17
CA LYS A 260 -23.81 -39.96 -34.88
C LYS A 260 -24.06 -41.32 -34.23
N GLU A 261 -23.92 -41.42 -32.91
CA GLU A 261 -24.22 -42.64 -32.16
C GLU A 261 -25.70 -43.04 -32.27
N ALA A 262 -26.61 -42.07 -32.16
CA ALA A 262 -28.05 -42.29 -32.27
C ALA A 262 -28.44 -42.76 -33.69
N ALA A 263 -27.87 -42.15 -34.73
CA ALA A 263 -28.09 -42.54 -36.12
C ALA A 263 -27.55 -43.94 -36.42
N GLN A 264 -26.37 -44.29 -35.91
CA GLN A 264 -25.81 -45.65 -36.04
C GLN A 264 -26.67 -46.69 -35.31
N LEU A 265 -27.14 -46.36 -34.11
CA LEU A 265 -28.04 -47.24 -33.36
C LEU A 265 -29.37 -47.42 -34.10
N LEU A 266 -29.95 -46.35 -34.63
CA LEU A 266 -31.16 -46.39 -35.45
C LEU A 266 -30.95 -47.23 -36.72
N GLN A 267 -29.82 -47.08 -37.39
CA GLN A 267 -29.48 -47.90 -38.56
C GLN A 267 -29.34 -49.39 -38.19
N SER A 268 -28.80 -49.70 -37.01
CA SER A 268 -28.74 -51.08 -36.50
C SER A 268 -30.11 -51.69 -36.18
N VAL A 269 -31.10 -50.85 -35.87
CA VAL A 269 -32.50 -51.24 -35.67
C VAL A 269 -33.15 -51.48 -37.03
N ILE A 270 -32.99 -50.56 -37.97
CA ILE A 270 -33.56 -50.65 -39.33
C ILE A 270 -33.00 -51.87 -40.08
N ASN A 271 -31.72 -52.20 -39.89
CA ASN A 271 -31.07 -53.33 -40.53
C ASN A 271 -31.31 -54.67 -39.80
N SER A 272 -32.08 -54.69 -38.72
CA SER A 272 -32.35 -55.92 -37.97
C SER A 272 -33.30 -56.84 -38.74
N ILE A 273 -33.20 -58.14 -38.51
CA ILE A 273 -34.06 -59.15 -39.15
C ILE A 273 -35.52 -58.92 -38.75
N GLU A 274 -35.75 -58.55 -37.50
CA GLU A 274 -37.08 -58.28 -36.95
C GLU A 274 -37.73 -57.05 -37.59
N PHE A 275 -36.96 -55.98 -37.82
CA PHE A 275 -37.45 -54.79 -38.49
C PHE A 275 -37.79 -55.08 -39.95
N THR A 276 -36.87 -55.71 -40.69
CA THR A 276 -37.05 -56.03 -42.11
C THR A 276 -38.18 -57.02 -42.40
N GLN A 277 -38.45 -57.95 -41.48
CA GLN A 277 -39.62 -58.85 -41.57
C GLN A 277 -40.94 -58.14 -41.29
N THR A 278 -40.94 -57.17 -40.38
CA THR A 278 -42.15 -56.44 -39.98
C THR A 278 -42.49 -55.30 -40.94
N PHE A 279 -41.47 -54.68 -41.55
CA PHE A 279 -41.58 -53.54 -42.44
C PHE A 279 -40.76 -53.78 -43.73
N PRO A 280 -41.33 -54.47 -44.74
CA PRO A 280 -40.60 -54.89 -45.95
C PRO A 280 -40.37 -53.76 -46.99
N THR A 281 -40.75 -52.52 -46.69
CA THR A 281 -40.65 -51.40 -47.63
C THR A 281 -39.20 -50.91 -47.74
N ALA A 282 -38.60 -51.02 -48.93
CA ALA A 282 -37.26 -50.47 -49.20
C ALA A 282 -37.33 -48.95 -49.43
N LEU A 283 -36.50 -48.19 -48.72
CA LEU A 283 -36.34 -46.75 -48.93
C LEU A 283 -35.65 -46.46 -50.28
N GLY A 284 -36.02 -45.37 -50.94
CA GLY A 284 -35.29 -44.82 -52.08
C GLY A 284 -33.89 -44.30 -51.70
N PRO A 285 -32.98 -44.06 -52.67
CA PRO A 285 -31.60 -43.65 -52.41
C PRO A 285 -31.46 -42.32 -51.64
N ASP A 286 -32.45 -41.43 -51.74
CA ASP A 286 -32.48 -40.12 -51.06
C ASP A 286 -33.45 -40.09 -49.86
N GLU A 287 -34.04 -41.22 -49.50
CA GLU A 287 -34.97 -41.33 -48.37
C GLU A 287 -34.25 -41.86 -47.13
N TYR A 288 -34.64 -41.33 -45.98
CA TYR A 288 -34.11 -41.74 -44.68
C TYR A 288 -35.23 -41.81 -43.66
N PHE A 289 -34.93 -42.44 -42.54
CA PHE A 289 -35.88 -42.62 -41.46
C PHE A 289 -35.66 -41.56 -40.38
N ILE A 290 -36.74 -40.94 -39.90
CA ILE A 290 -36.75 -40.08 -38.71
C ILE A 290 -37.50 -40.81 -37.62
N TYR A 291 -36.77 -41.15 -36.56
CA TYR A 291 -37.34 -41.63 -35.32
C TYR A 291 -37.82 -40.45 -34.47
N SER A 292 -39.01 -40.58 -33.88
CA SER A 292 -39.60 -39.65 -32.93
C SER A 292 -39.72 -40.32 -31.56
N GLY A 293 -39.07 -39.73 -30.55
CA GLY A 293 -39.01 -40.25 -29.18
C GLY A 293 -40.36 -40.14 -28.44
N GLU A 294 -41.12 -39.08 -28.66
CA GLU A 294 -42.42 -38.82 -28.02
C GLU A 294 -43.45 -39.93 -28.25
N ASP A 295 -43.60 -40.34 -29.51
CA ASP A 295 -44.57 -41.36 -29.94
C ASP A 295 -43.90 -42.71 -30.26
N HIS A 296 -42.59 -42.82 -30.03
CA HIS A 296 -41.74 -43.95 -30.42
C HIS A 296 -42.02 -44.42 -31.85
N SER A 297 -42.21 -43.48 -32.78
CA SER A 297 -42.55 -43.75 -34.18
C SER A 297 -41.38 -43.56 -35.13
N LEU A 298 -41.44 -44.20 -36.28
CA LEU A 298 -40.51 -44.07 -37.39
C LEU A 298 -41.27 -43.54 -38.61
N ARG A 299 -40.74 -42.48 -39.22
CA ARG A 299 -41.29 -41.85 -40.42
C ARG A 299 -40.24 -41.87 -41.52
N ALA A 300 -40.59 -42.38 -42.70
CA ALA A 300 -39.77 -42.18 -43.89
C ALA A 300 -39.85 -40.70 -44.31
N SER A 301 -38.72 -40.09 -44.63
CA SER A 301 -38.62 -38.68 -45.02
C SER A 301 -37.68 -38.54 -46.21
N SER A 302 -38.06 -37.66 -47.14
CA SER A 302 -37.19 -37.16 -48.20
C SER A 302 -37.08 -35.63 -48.10
N ALA A 303 -36.26 -35.00 -48.95
CA ALA A 303 -36.09 -33.55 -48.98
C ALA A 303 -37.41 -32.78 -49.28
N GLN A 304 -38.44 -33.43 -49.84
CA GLN A 304 -39.67 -32.77 -50.31
C GLN A 304 -40.98 -33.38 -49.76
N ILE A 305 -40.99 -34.60 -49.20
CA ILE A 305 -42.22 -35.31 -48.77
C ILE A 305 -41.99 -36.02 -47.43
N GLN A 306 -42.98 -35.92 -46.51
CA GLN A 306 -43.04 -36.73 -45.28
C GLN A 306 -43.96 -37.94 -45.49
N GLY A 307 -43.45 -39.15 -45.23
CA GLY A 307 -44.20 -40.40 -45.33
C GLY A 307 -45.06 -40.72 -44.11
N THR A 308 -45.82 -41.81 -44.20
CA THR A 308 -46.68 -42.31 -43.11
C THR A 308 -45.88 -42.75 -41.88
N SER A 309 -46.36 -42.39 -40.69
CA SER A 309 -45.74 -42.71 -39.40
C SER A 309 -46.05 -44.14 -38.95
N ILE A 310 -45.02 -44.85 -38.49
CA ILE A 310 -45.10 -46.25 -38.05
C ILE A 310 -44.69 -46.34 -36.57
N SER A 311 -45.54 -46.89 -35.71
CA SER A 311 -45.21 -47.01 -34.28
C SER A 311 -44.32 -48.21 -33.97
N LEU A 312 -43.09 -47.99 -33.50
CA LEU A 312 -42.16 -49.09 -33.20
C LEU A 312 -42.50 -49.81 -31.90
N ARG A 313 -43.08 -49.12 -30.92
CA ARG A 313 -43.45 -49.75 -29.64
C ARG A 313 -44.49 -50.84 -29.85
N THR A 314 -45.48 -50.61 -30.71
CA THR A 314 -46.57 -51.54 -30.99
C THR A 314 -46.09 -52.78 -31.75
N HIS A 315 -45.07 -52.64 -32.59
CA HIS A 315 -44.62 -53.69 -33.51
C HIS A 315 -43.34 -54.42 -33.09
N LEU A 316 -42.46 -53.78 -32.30
CA LEU A 316 -41.13 -54.29 -31.95
C LEU A 316 -40.85 -54.31 -30.43
N GLY A 317 -41.83 -53.94 -29.59
CA GLY A 317 -41.66 -53.80 -28.13
C GLY A 317 -41.30 -55.09 -27.36
N GLY A 318 -41.48 -56.28 -27.96
CA GLY A 318 -41.12 -57.58 -27.37
C GLY A 318 -39.94 -58.29 -28.04
N ALA A 319 -39.28 -57.67 -29.04
CA ALA A 319 -38.22 -58.29 -29.83
C ALA A 319 -36.83 -58.17 -29.16
N PRO A 320 -35.80 -58.93 -29.58
CA PRO A 320 -34.41 -58.77 -29.13
C PRO A 320 -33.86 -57.34 -29.30
N VAL A 321 -34.50 -56.54 -30.16
CA VAL A 321 -34.18 -55.14 -30.45
C VAL A 321 -34.69 -54.17 -29.38
N ALA A 322 -35.53 -54.61 -28.43
CA ALA A 322 -36.15 -53.76 -27.39
C ALA A 322 -35.11 -52.96 -26.58
N GLY A 323 -33.97 -53.56 -26.23
CA GLY A 323 -32.89 -52.85 -25.54
C GLY A 323 -32.26 -51.73 -26.38
N ARG A 324 -32.20 -51.89 -27.70
CA ARG A 324 -31.73 -50.84 -28.63
C ARG A 324 -32.76 -49.73 -28.76
N LEU A 325 -34.06 -50.05 -28.76
CA LEU A 325 -35.14 -49.04 -28.80
C LEU A 325 -35.19 -48.19 -27.52
N ILE A 326 -34.95 -48.79 -26.36
CA ILE A 326 -34.84 -48.05 -25.07
C ILE A 326 -33.67 -47.07 -25.14
N ARG A 327 -32.50 -47.53 -25.61
CA ARG A 327 -31.30 -46.69 -25.73
C ARG A 327 -31.45 -45.62 -26.81
N LEU A 328 -32.17 -45.92 -27.89
CA LEU A 328 -32.51 -44.94 -28.94
C LEU A 328 -33.47 -43.87 -28.41
N ALA A 329 -34.45 -44.24 -27.58
CA ALA A 329 -35.32 -43.26 -26.92
C ALA A 329 -34.53 -42.35 -25.96
N GLN A 330 -33.53 -42.88 -25.26
CA GLN A 330 -32.63 -42.08 -24.43
C GLN A 330 -31.79 -41.10 -25.25
N TYR A 331 -31.28 -41.52 -26.42
CA TYR A 331 -30.59 -40.59 -27.31
C TYR A 331 -31.52 -39.56 -27.94
N ALA A 332 -32.75 -39.94 -28.29
CA ALA A 332 -33.75 -39.03 -28.83
C ALA A 332 -34.11 -37.94 -27.82
N SER A 333 -34.28 -38.27 -26.53
CA SER A 333 -34.55 -37.25 -25.50
C SER A 333 -33.39 -36.28 -25.31
N LEU A 334 -32.13 -36.71 -25.54
CA LEU A 334 -30.96 -35.83 -25.57
C LEU A 334 -30.89 -34.94 -26.83
N LEU A 335 -31.56 -35.34 -27.91
CA LEU A 335 -31.53 -34.70 -29.23
C LEU A 335 -32.87 -34.00 -29.60
N GLY A 336 -33.67 -33.58 -28.61
CA GLY A 336 -34.92 -32.86 -28.90
C GLY A 336 -35.98 -33.73 -29.59
N GLU A 337 -36.06 -35.00 -29.17
CA GLU A 337 -37.04 -36.02 -29.54
C GLU A 337 -36.98 -36.53 -30.99
N GLN A 338 -36.05 -36.08 -31.84
CA GLN A 338 -35.94 -36.56 -33.22
C GLN A 338 -34.53 -37.03 -33.58
N VAL A 339 -34.44 -38.21 -34.22
CA VAL A 339 -33.18 -38.79 -34.71
C VAL A 339 -33.34 -39.22 -36.15
N ALA A 340 -32.50 -38.70 -37.06
CA ALA A 340 -32.47 -39.13 -38.45
C ALA A 340 -31.42 -40.21 -38.69
N SER A 341 -31.76 -41.27 -39.43
CA SER A 341 -30.87 -42.42 -39.71
C SER A 341 -29.63 -42.04 -40.55
N ASN A 342 -29.68 -40.91 -41.26
CA ASN A 342 -28.57 -40.39 -42.06
C ASN A 342 -27.64 -39.43 -41.31
N ASN A 343 -27.72 -39.37 -39.97
CA ASN A 343 -26.88 -38.49 -39.13
C ASN A 343 -27.02 -36.99 -39.47
N SER A 344 -28.20 -36.55 -39.90
CA SER A 344 -28.47 -35.14 -40.20
C SER A 344 -29.42 -34.48 -39.18
N LEU A 345 -29.31 -33.17 -38.98
CA LEU A 345 -30.28 -32.34 -38.24
C LEU A 345 -30.68 -31.10 -39.03
N SER A 346 -31.84 -30.51 -38.76
CA SER A 346 -32.25 -29.26 -39.41
C SER A 346 -31.55 -28.03 -38.82
N LEU A 347 -31.46 -26.94 -39.59
CA LEU A 347 -30.96 -25.65 -39.09
C LEU A 347 -31.77 -25.17 -37.88
N ALA A 348 -33.10 -25.33 -37.89
CA ALA A 348 -33.95 -25.02 -36.73
C ALA A 348 -33.57 -25.83 -35.48
N GLN A 349 -33.28 -27.12 -35.63
CA GLN A 349 -32.85 -27.98 -34.52
C GLN A 349 -31.50 -27.51 -33.97
N LEU A 350 -30.55 -27.14 -34.84
CA LEU A 350 -29.23 -26.64 -34.42
C LEU A 350 -29.34 -25.32 -33.65
N MET A 351 -30.16 -24.39 -34.17
CA MET A 351 -30.45 -23.11 -33.50
C MET A 351 -31.08 -23.34 -32.13
N HIS A 352 -32.03 -24.27 -32.01
CA HIS A 352 -32.66 -24.61 -30.74
C HIS A 352 -31.64 -25.15 -29.71
N PHE A 353 -30.77 -26.09 -30.09
CA PHE A 353 -29.75 -26.65 -29.20
C PHE A 353 -28.80 -25.59 -28.62
N TYR A 354 -28.45 -24.58 -29.41
CA TYR A 354 -27.56 -23.51 -28.99
C TYR A 354 -28.27 -22.25 -28.50
N ALA A 355 -29.58 -22.34 -28.21
CA ALA A 355 -30.39 -21.24 -27.70
C ALA A 355 -30.35 -19.99 -28.60
N ILE A 356 -30.30 -20.20 -29.92
CA ILE A 356 -30.34 -19.13 -30.92
C ILE A 356 -31.80 -18.91 -31.31
N GLU A 357 -32.29 -17.69 -31.10
CA GLU A 357 -33.60 -17.28 -31.60
C GLU A 357 -33.64 -17.37 -33.13
N VAL A 358 -34.68 -18.03 -33.64
CA VAL A 358 -34.88 -18.22 -35.08
C VAL A 358 -35.35 -16.89 -35.69
N PRO A 359 -34.54 -16.26 -36.56
CA PRO A 359 -34.89 -14.96 -37.14
C PRO A 359 -36.09 -15.08 -38.08
N LEU A 360 -36.97 -14.09 -38.07
CA LEU A 360 -38.16 -14.07 -38.94
C LEU A 360 -37.95 -13.20 -40.18
N GLN A 361 -37.03 -12.25 -40.12
CA GLN A 361 -36.73 -11.32 -41.22
C GLN A 361 -35.34 -11.55 -41.80
N ALA A 362 -35.20 -11.32 -43.12
CA ALA A 362 -33.91 -11.44 -43.81
C ALA A 362 -32.81 -10.52 -43.22
N SER A 363 -33.15 -9.34 -42.71
CA SER A 363 -32.24 -8.44 -42.01
C SER A 363 -31.67 -9.05 -40.72
N GLU A 364 -32.50 -9.76 -39.96
CA GLU A 364 -32.11 -10.45 -38.74
C GLU A 364 -31.21 -11.66 -39.03
N VAL A 365 -31.44 -12.36 -40.16
CA VAL A 365 -30.57 -13.46 -40.62
C VAL A 365 -29.16 -12.94 -40.92
N HIS A 366 -29.02 -11.83 -41.65
CA HIS A 366 -27.71 -11.21 -41.91
C HIS A 366 -27.02 -10.76 -40.61
N ALA A 367 -27.77 -10.15 -39.69
CA ALA A 367 -27.25 -9.76 -38.37
C ALA A 367 -26.81 -10.98 -37.56
N LEU A 368 -27.53 -12.10 -37.65
CA LEU A 368 -27.13 -13.36 -37.04
C LEU A 368 -25.86 -13.92 -37.66
N ILE A 369 -25.76 -14.01 -39.00
CA ILE A 369 -24.55 -14.48 -39.70
C ILE A 369 -23.33 -13.66 -39.26
N ALA A 370 -23.44 -12.33 -39.25
CA ALA A 370 -22.38 -11.44 -38.81
C ALA A 370 -21.97 -11.74 -37.34
N ARG A 371 -22.94 -11.91 -36.44
CA ARG A 371 -22.71 -12.25 -35.03
C ARG A 371 -22.05 -13.61 -34.85
N LEU A 372 -22.47 -14.62 -35.62
CA LEU A 372 -21.89 -15.97 -35.58
C LEU A 372 -20.43 -15.96 -36.07
N ARG A 373 -20.13 -15.25 -37.17
CA ARG A 373 -18.76 -15.10 -37.69
C ARG A 373 -17.85 -14.29 -36.76
N GLN A 374 -18.40 -13.29 -36.05
CA GLN A 374 -17.67 -12.50 -35.07
C GLN A 374 -17.57 -13.19 -33.69
N SER A 375 -18.28 -14.31 -33.48
CA SER A 375 -18.24 -15.03 -32.22
C SER A 375 -16.85 -15.61 -31.96
N SER A 376 -16.46 -15.71 -30.70
CA SER A 376 -15.22 -16.34 -30.29
C SER A 376 -15.47 -17.24 -29.08
N VAL A 377 -14.69 -18.32 -28.97
CA VAL A 377 -14.67 -19.14 -27.75
C VAL A 377 -14.20 -18.27 -26.59
N PRO A 378 -14.98 -18.13 -25.50
CA PRO A 378 -14.55 -17.35 -24.36
C PRO A 378 -13.24 -17.90 -23.79
N GLY A 379 -12.39 -16.99 -23.30
CA GLY A 379 -11.18 -17.37 -22.57
C GLY A 379 -11.56 -18.18 -21.34
N GLN A 380 -10.79 -19.23 -21.04
CA GLN A 380 -11.02 -19.96 -19.81
C GLN A 380 -10.62 -19.08 -18.62
N PRO A 381 -11.47 -19.00 -17.57
CA PRO A 381 -11.16 -18.23 -16.37
C PRO A 381 -9.83 -18.69 -15.79
N TYR A 382 -8.99 -17.71 -15.45
CA TYR A 382 -7.80 -17.99 -14.66
C TYR A 382 -8.22 -18.26 -13.22
N CYS A 383 -7.63 -19.27 -12.61
CA CYS A 383 -7.82 -19.65 -11.22
C CYS A 383 -6.49 -19.50 -10.50
N SER A 384 -6.48 -18.74 -9.42
CA SER A 384 -5.29 -18.60 -8.59
C SER A 384 -4.97 -19.92 -7.88
N GLU A 385 -3.72 -20.42 -7.94
CA GLU A 385 -3.27 -21.56 -7.10
C GLU A 385 -3.54 -21.29 -5.61
N ALA A 386 -3.26 -20.06 -5.18
CA ALA A 386 -3.57 -19.58 -3.83
C ALA A 386 -5.06 -19.72 -3.46
N ALA A 387 -5.98 -19.63 -4.43
CA ALA A 387 -7.40 -19.80 -4.18
C ALA A 387 -7.72 -21.24 -3.74
N GLN A 388 -6.93 -22.24 -4.15
CA GLN A 388 -7.17 -23.65 -3.83
C GLN A 388 -6.31 -24.17 -2.66
N ASP A 389 -5.24 -23.47 -2.27
CA ASP A 389 -4.33 -23.88 -1.18
C ASP A 389 -4.79 -23.45 0.23
N ALA A 390 -5.13 -24.41 1.09
CA ALA A 390 -5.55 -24.18 2.48
C ALA A 390 -4.50 -23.46 3.34
N GLN A 391 -3.22 -23.74 3.13
CA GLN A 391 -2.15 -23.07 3.87
C GLN A 391 -2.05 -21.61 3.46
N TRP A 392 -2.23 -21.32 2.17
CA TRP A 392 -2.24 -19.96 1.65
C TRP A 392 -3.41 -19.13 2.20
N LEU A 393 -4.61 -19.72 2.23
CA LEU A 393 -5.78 -19.12 2.88
C LEU A 393 -5.52 -18.82 4.36
N LYS A 394 -4.96 -19.77 5.11
CA LYS A 394 -4.65 -19.58 6.53
C LYS A 394 -3.62 -18.47 6.74
N ARG A 395 -2.59 -18.38 5.87
CA ARG A 395 -1.61 -17.28 5.90
C ARG A 395 -2.27 -15.92 5.70
N LYS A 396 -3.14 -15.76 4.69
CA LYS A 396 -3.85 -14.49 4.49
C LYS A 396 -4.83 -14.17 5.60
N GLN A 397 -5.51 -15.16 6.16
CA GLN A 397 -6.33 -14.99 7.35
C GLN A 397 -5.51 -14.46 8.52
N ASN A 398 -4.38 -15.08 8.83
CA ASN A 398 -3.49 -14.63 9.90
C ASN A 398 -2.97 -13.20 9.65
N SER A 399 -2.66 -12.86 8.40
CA SER A 399 -2.17 -11.53 7.99
C SER A 399 -3.22 -10.44 8.19
N LEU A 400 -4.44 -10.69 7.72
CA LEU A 400 -5.54 -9.76 7.87
C LEU A 400 -5.90 -9.56 9.35
N SER A 401 -5.90 -10.65 10.12
CA SER A 401 -6.22 -10.62 11.55
C SER A 401 -5.14 -9.89 12.35
N ALA A 402 -3.87 -10.04 11.97
CA ALA A 402 -2.79 -9.24 12.53
C ALA A 402 -2.98 -7.75 12.22
N LEU A 403 -3.29 -7.41 10.96
CA LEU A 403 -3.59 -6.03 10.56
C LEU A 403 -4.77 -5.45 11.37
N ASN A 404 -5.83 -6.22 11.60
CA ASN A 404 -6.97 -5.82 12.43
C ASN A 404 -6.53 -5.51 13.87
N ASN A 405 -5.73 -6.39 14.49
CA ASN A 405 -5.18 -6.14 15.83
C ASN A 405 -4.29 -4.89 15.86
N PHE A 406 -3.50 -4.62 14.81
CA PHE A 406 -2.70 -3.40 14.72
C PHE A 406 -3.56 -2.14 14.59
N ASN A 407 -4.62 -2.20 13.78
CA ASN A 407 -5.56 -1.10 13.66
C ASN A 407 -6.23 -0.81 15.00
N ARG A 408 -6.65 -1.85 15.73
CA ARG A 408 -7.23 -1.70 17.07
C ARG A 408 -6.21 -1.12 18.05
N LEU A 409 -4.99 -1.65 18.08
CA LEU A 409 -3.92 -1.15 18.93
C LEU A 409 -3.61 0.32 18.68
N GLN A 410 -3.56 0.75 17.42
CA GLN A 410 -3.39 2.16 17.08
C GLN A 410 -4.52 3.02 17.67
N THR A 411 -5.78 2.64 17.42
CA THR A 411 -6.94 3.40 17.90
C THR A 411 -6.98 3.50 19.42
N GLU A 412 -6.65 2.42 20.14
CA GLU A 412 -6.59 2.44 21.60
C GLU A 412 -5.44 3.32 22.11
N LEU A 413 -4.27 3.31 21.47
CA LEU A 413 -3.13 4.17 21.81
C LEU A 413 -3.45 5.67 21.59
N GLU A 414 -4.17 5.98 20.50
CA GLU A 414 -4.67 7.33 20.24
C GLU A 414 -5.70 7.74 21.31
N ARG A 415 -6.62 6.84 21.68
CA ARG A 415 -7.62 7.08 22.74
C ARG A 415 -6.98 7.38 24.09
N VAL A 416 -6.04 6.56 24.56
CA VAL A 416 -5.43 6.73 25.90
C VAL A 416 -4.53 7.97 26.02
N SER A 417 -4.10 8.53 24.88
CA SER A 417 -3.25 9.73 24.80
C SER A 417 -3.99 11.01 24.39
N ALA A 418 -5.26 10.91 23.98
CA ALA A 418 -6.08 12.03 23.57
C ALA A 418 -6.26 13.04 24.73
N GLY A 419 -6.04 14.33 24.44
CA GLY A 419 -6.23 15.42 25.40
C GLY A 419 -5.16 15.54 26.51
N LYS A 420 -4.20 14.62 26.59
CA LYS A 420 -3.15 14.59 27.63
C LYS A 420 -1.90 15.39 27.27
N GLN A 421 -1.14 15.86 28.26
CA GLN A 421 0.18 16.47 28.01
C GLN A 421 1.25 15.41 27.69
N PRO A 422 2.35 15.73 26.98
CA PRO A 422 3.35 14.75 26.54
C PRO A 422 3.90 13.82 27.63
N ASP A 423 4.22 14.37 28.81
CA ASP A 423 4.80 13.64 29.95
C ASP A 423 3.76 12.95 30.86
N GLU A 424 2.47 13.16 30.59
CA GLU A 424 1.39 12.61 31.40
C GLU A 424 1.31 11.09 31.24
N LYS A 425 1.07 10.38 32.35
CA LYS A 425 1.03 8.91 32.35
C LYS A 425 -0.20 8.37 31.60
N VAL A 426 -0.02 7.24 30.94
CA VAL A 426 -1.10 6.48 30.30
C VAL A 426 -1.31 5.13 30.97
N GLU A 427 -2.56 4.70 31.06
CA GLU A 427 -2.97 3.39 31.60
C GLU A 427 -3.16 2.42 30.42
N LEU A 428 -2.55 1.24 30.52
CA LEU A 428 -2.55 0.22 29.44
C LEU A 428 -3.16 -1.11 29.91
N ASP A 429 -3.74 -1.15 31.11
CA ASP A 429 -4.34 -2.35 31.69
C ASP A 429 -5.80 -2.58 31.23
N ASP A 430 -6.32 -1.65 30.41
CA ASP A 430 -7.59 -1.81 29.71
C ASP A 430 -7.56 -3.06 28.81
N THR A 431 -8.64 -3.84 28.84
CA THR A 431 -8.77 -5.02 27.97
C THR A 431 -9.08 -4.61 26.54
N VAL A 432 -8.47 -5.28 25.58
CA VAL A 432 -8.62 -4.99 24.15
C VAL A 432 -9.46 -6.07 23.49
N GLU A 433 -10.38 -5.66 22.61
CA GLU A 433 -11.07 -6.58 21.71
C GLU A 433 -10.09 -7.07 20.64
N LEU A 434 -9.93 -8.39 20.58
CA LEU A 434 -8.99 -9.04 19.68
C LEU A 434 -9.72 -9.69 18.53
N ASP A 435 -9.03 -9.73 17.40
CA ASP A 435 -9.46 -10.53 16.27
C ASP A 435 -9.33 -12.03 16.60
N THR A 436 -10.45 -12.76 16.54
CA THR A 436 -10.56 -14.17 16.95
C THR A 436 -9.73 -15.13 16.09
N ASP A 437 -9.40 -14.75 14.85
CA ASP A 437 -8.59 -15.60 13.98
C ASP A 437 -7.09 -15.29 14.10
N SER A 438 -6.71 -14.28 14.89
CA SER A 438 -5.31 -13.92 15.07
C SER A 438 -4.54 -15.03 15.79
N MET A 439 -3.25 -15.17 15.47
CA MET A 439 -2.38 -16.11 16.19
C MET A 439 -2.37 -15.84 17.69
N PHE A 440 -2.39 -14.56 18.09
CA PHE A 440 -2.45 -14.18 19.49
C PHE A 440 -3.71 -14.74 20.17
N TYR A 441 -4.88 -14.59 19.54
CA TYR A 441 -6.13 -15.12 20.08
C TYR A 441 -6.14 -16.65 20.14
N GLN A 442 -5.63 -17.34 19.11
CA GLN A 442 -5.52 -18.81 19.11
C GLN A 442 -4.64 -19.32 20.27
N LEU A 443 -3.49 -18.68 20.51
CA LEU A 443 -2.66 -19.02 21.67
C LEU A 443 -3.36 -18.68 22.99
N LEU A 444 -4.10 -17.57 23.05
CA LEU A 444 -4.86 -17.17 24.24
C LEU A 444 -5.96 -18.17 24.59
N GLU A 445 -6.69 -18.66 23.58
CA GLU A 445 -7.72 -19.69 23.71
C GLU A 445 -7.12 -21.02 24.21
N GLU A 446 -6.05 -21.52 23.57
CA GLU A 446 -5.34 -22.73 24.02
C GLU A 446 -4.85 -22.60 25.47
N SER A 447 -4.33 -21.42 25.83
CA SER A 447 -3.81 -21.15 27.16
C SER A 447 -4.92 -21.06 28.20
N ALA A 448 -6.06 -20.47 27.85
CA ALA A 448 -7.24 -20.39 28.69
C ALA A 448 -7.85 -21.78 28.94
N GLU A 449 -7.93 -22.65 27.93
CA GLU A 449 -8.38 -24.03 28.11
C GLU A 449 -7.51 -24.77 29.14
N LYS A 450 -6.18 -24.66 29.01
CA LYS A 450 -5.23 -25.25 29.98
C LYS A 450 -5.35 -24.64 31.37
N LEU A 451 -5.59 -23.34 31.46
CA LEU A 451 -5.80 -22.65 32.74
C LEU A 451 -7.11 -23.13 33.39
N LEU A 452 -8.19 -23.27 32.63
CA LEU A 452 -9.47 -23.81 33.08
C LEU A 452 -9.34 -25.26 33.56
N MET A 453 -8.52 -26.08 32.92
CA MET A 453 -8.21 -27.44 33.41
C MET A 453 -7.54 -27.41 34.79
N MET A 454 -6.65 -26.46 35.05
CA MET A 454 -6.05 -26.28 36.38
C MET A 454 -7.07 -25.80 37.42
N ILE A 455 -7.93 -24.85 37.04
CA ILE A 455 -8.99 -24.30 37.92
C ILE A 455 -9.96 -25.40 38.34
N LYS A 456 -10.35 -26.28 37.41
CA LYS A 456 -11.23 -27.43 37.66
C LYS A 456 -10.56 -28.58 38.43
N HIS A 457 -9.24 -28.53 38.62
CA HIS A 457 -8.53 -29.59 39.35
C HIS A 457 -8.92 -29.57 40.83
N ARG A 458 -9.23 -30.74 41.40
CA ARG A 458 -9.71 -30.90 42.80
C ARG A 458 -8.87 -30.15 43.85
N SER A 459 -7.56 -30.09 43.66
CA SER A 459 -6.65 -29.40 44.59
C SER A 459 -6.78 -27.87 44.52
N PHE A 460 -7.15 -27.32 43.37
CA PHE A 460 -7.37 -25.88 43.19
C PHE A 460 -8.70 -25.46 43.83
N VAL A 461 -9.76 -26.24 43.60
CA VAL A 461 -11.07 -26.06 44.26
C VAL A 461 -10.92 -26.08 45.78
N ALA A 462 -10.13 -27.01 46.33
CA ALA A 462 -9.85 -27.05 47.77
C ALA A 462 -9.18 -25.78 48.31
N ILE A 463 -8.29 -25.15 47.52
CA ILE A 463 -7.67 -23.86 47.87
C ILE A 463 -8.70 -22.73 47.83
N CYS A 464 -9.59 -22.71 46.82
CA CYS A 464 -10.64 -21.70 46.71
C CYS A 464 -11.59 -21.73 47.91
N VAL A 465 -12.05 -22.93 48.31
CA VAL A 465 -12.87 -23.13 49.51
C VAL A 465 -12.16 -22.64 50.77
N LYS A 466 -10.87 -22.99 50.94
CA LYS A 466 -10.04 -22.53 52.08
C LYS A 466 -9.92 -21.01 52.15
N ARG A 467 -9.91 -20.32 51.00
CA ARG A 467 -9.66 -18.88 50.88
C ARG A 467 -10.93 -18.04 50.70
N GLY A 468 -12.12 -18.63 50.70
CA GLY A 468 -13.39 -17.93 50.56
C GLY A 468 -13.66 -17.40 49.14
N ILE A 469 -13.08 -18.07 48.13
CA ILE A 469 -13.23 -17.73 46.71
C ILE A 469 -14.32 -18.61 46.10
N ASP A 470 -15.18 -18.03 45.26
CA ASP A 470 -16.17 -18.77 44.47
C ASP A 470 -15.47 -19.43 43.28
N ASP A 471 -15.29 -20.74 43.32
CA ASP A 471 -14.56 -21.53 42.32
C ASP A 471 -15.24 -21.56 40.94
N GLU A 472 -16.55 -21.28 40.87
CA GLU A 472 -17.28 -21.18 39.59
C GLU A 472 -17.16 -19.80 38.93
N LYS A 473 -16.87 -18.75 39.71
CA LYS A 473 -16.82 -17.34 39.23
C LYS A 473 -15.45 -16.67 39.40
N ALA A 474 -14.46 -17.37 39.94
CA ALA A 474 -13.13 -16.83 40.18
C ALA A 474 -12.43 -16.45 38.87
N LEU A 475 -12.16 -15.15 38.69
CA LEU A 475 -11.37 -14.65 37.56
C LEU A 475 -9.88 -14.87 37.79
N VAL A 476 -9.33 -16.04 37.49
CA VAL A 476 -7.93 -16.34 37.80
C VAL A 476 -6.97 -15.58 36.88
N LEU A 477 -5.96 -14.93 37.48
CA LEU A 477 -4.83 -14.31 36.78
C LEU A 477 -3.56 -15.10 37.10
N LEU A 478 -2.83 -15.51 36.07
CA LEU A 478 -1.52 -16.13 36.19
C LEU A 478 -0.51 -15.27 35.43
N THR A 479 0.66 -15.01 36.02
CA THR A 479 1.73 -14.25 35.36
C THR A 479 2.93 -15.12 34.99
N GLU A 480 3.79 -14.65 34.09
CA GLU A 480 5.03 -15.34 33.71
C GLU A 480 5.96 -15.60 34.91
N GLU A 481 5.92 -14.74 35.93
CA GLU A 481 6.68 -14.89 37.18
C GLU A 481 6.12 -15.99 38.11
N GLY A 482 4.95 -16.54 37.78
CA GLY A 482 4.28 -17.59 38.55
C GLY A 482 3.34 -17.08 39.62
N TYR A 483 3.12 -15.77 39.72
CA TYR A 483 2.03 -15.25 40.56
C TYR A 483 0.69 -15.79 40.05
N VAL A 484 -0.12 -16.30 40.98
CA VAL A 484 -1.50 -16.69 40.72
C VAL A 484 -2.42 -15.96 41.70
N GLY A 485 -3.38 -15.22 41.15
CA GLY A 485 -4.42 -14.54 41.91
C GLY A 485 -5.81 -14.97 41.49
N ALA A 486 -6.78 -14.88 42.41
CA ALA A 486 -8.21 -15.12 42.17
C ALA A 486 -9.06 -14.13 42.98
N ASP A 487 -10.25 -13.76 42.49
CA ASP A 487 -11.07 -12.71 43.10
C ASP A 487 -11.97 -13.41 44.10
N ASP A 488 -12.00 -12.88 45.32
CA ASP A 488 -12.96 -13.33 46.30
C ASP A 488 -14.39 -12.86 45.93
N ARG A 489 -15.37 -13.28 46.71
CA ARG A 489 -16.80 -12.97 46.48
C ARG A 489 -17.12 -11.47 46.47
N ASP A 490 -16.22 -10.65 47.01
CA ASP A 490 -16.34 -9.19 47.05
C ASP A 490 -15.58 -8.50 45.90
N GLY A 491 -15.02 -9.27 44.95
CA GLY A 491 -14.25 -8.77 43.81
C GLY A 491 -12.82 -8.34 44.16
N ARG A 492 -12.29 -8.70 45.34
CA ARG A 492 -10.93 -8.36 45.76
C ARG A 492 -9.95 -9.47 45.37
N ARG A 493 -8.86 -9.09 44.71
CA ARG A 493 -7.77 -10.01 44.32
C ARG A 493 -7.09 -10.62 45.55
N ARG A 494 -7.10 -11.95 45.65
CA ARG A 494 -6.36 -12.76 46.63
C ARG A 494 -5.19 -13.46 45.97
N ASN A 495 -4.03 -13.44 46.62
CA ASN A 495 -2.84 -14.17 46.18
C ASN A 495 -2.93 -15.65 46.60
N LEU A 496 -2.83 -16.56 45.63
CA LEU A 496 -2.90 -18.02 45.80
C LEU A 496 -1.56 -18.73 45.54
N THR A 497 -0.51 -17.98 45.22
CA THR A 497 0.77 -18.50 44.70
C THR A 497 1.37 -19.57 45.63
N ASP A 498 1.50 -19.28 46.93
CA ASP A 498 2.13 -20.20 47.89
C ASP A 498 1.32 -21.50 48.10
N ASP A 499 -0.01 -21.40 48.12
CA ASP A 499 -0.90 -22.57 48.26
C ASP A 499 -0.80 -23.48 47.00
N ILE A 500 -0.65 -22.89 45.82
CA ILE A 500 -0.53 -23.61 44.54
C ILE A 500 0.83 -24.29 44.41
N VAL A 501 1.92 -23.58 44.74
CA VAL A 501 3.28 -24.14 44.70
C VAL A 501 3.46 -25.28 45.71
N SER A 502 2.76 -25.22 46.84
CA SER A 502 2.76 -26.27 47.87
C SER A 502 2.03 -27.55 47.44
N SER A 503 1.26 -27.52 46.35
CA SER A 503 0.56 -28.67 45.78
C SER A 503 1.36 -29.28 44.60
N PRO A 504 1.92 -30.50 44.74
CA PRO A 504 2.70 -31.13 43.66
C PRO A 504 1.91 -31.33 42.35
N ALA A 505 0.59 -31.52 42.45
CA ALA A 505 -0.28 -31.70 41.29
C ALA A 505 -0.48 -30.38 40.53
N LEU A 506 -0.73 -29.27 41.24
CA LEU A 506 -0.92 -27.96 40.60
C LEU A 506 0.40 -27.37 40.10
N LYS A 507 1.51 -27.62 40.81
CA LYS A 507 2.84 -27.19 40.37
C LYS A 507 3.23 -27.76 38.99
N ARG A 508 2.81 -28.99 38.67
CA ARG A 508 3.02 -29.59 37.33
C ARG A 508 2.21 -28.89 36.24
N CYS A 509 1.02 -28.38 36.55
CA CYS A 509 0.20 -27.59 35.64
C CYS A 509 0.72 -26.15 35.49
N LEU A 510 1.36 -25.61 36.52
CA LEU A 510 1.86 -24.23 36.56
C LEU A 510 2.99 -23.98 35.56
N THR A 511 3.96 -24.89 35.44
CA THR A 511 5.16 -24.67 34.59
C THR A 511 4.83 -24.48 33.10
N PRO A 512 3.98 -25.31 32.45
CA PRO A 512 3.55 -25.06 31.07
C PRO A 512 2.74 -23.77 30.92
N LEU A 513 1.90 -23.41 31.90
CA LEU A 513 1.12 -22.18 31.88
C LEU A 513 1.99 -20.93 32.01
N GLN A 514 3.09 -20.98 32.77
CA GLN A 514 4.05 -19.87 32.84
C GLN A 514 4.75 -19.61 31.51
N GLU A 515 5.12 -20.67 30.77
CA GLU A 515 5.73 -20.52 29.45
C GLU A 515 4.72 -19.95 28.44
N LEU A 516 3.46 -20.39 28.51
CA LEU A 516 2.38 -19.80 27.70
C LEU A 516 2.12 -18.33 28.06
N ALA A 517 2.11 -17.98 29.35
CA ALA A 517 2.00 -16.60 29.81
C ALA A 517 3.13 -15.74 29.22
N LYS A 518 4.37 -16.24 29.26
CA LYS A 518 5.54 -15.57 28.68
C LYS A 518 5.39 -15.38 27.17
N GLN A 519 4.94 -16.39 26.44
CA GLN A 519 4.68 -16.30 25.01
C GLN A 519 3.59 -15.29 24.67
N LEU A 520 2.56 -15.15 25.51
CA LEU A 520 1.44 -14.23 25.35
C LEU A 520 1.68 -12.84 25.91
N GLY A 521 2.90 -12.45 26.29
CA GLY A 521 3.17 -11.09 26.77
C GLY A 521 2.95 -10.90 28.27
N GLY A 522 3.11 -11.96 29.06
CA GLY A 522 3.38 -11.89 30.51
C GLY A 522 2.25 -12.35 31.43
N GLU A 523 1.03 -12.55 30.93
CA GLU A 523 -0.12 -12.91 31.76
C GLU A 523 -1.14 -13.82 31.05
N LEU A 524 -1.90 -14.58 31.83
CA LEU A 524 -3.05 -15.40 31.40
C LEU A 524 -4.23 -15.10 32.31
N ARG A 525 -5.40 -14.94 31.71
CA ARG A 525 -6.64 -14.68 32.45
C ARG A 525 -7.68 -15.73 32.09
N SER A 526 -8.48 -16.15 33.07
CA SER A 526 -9.54 -17.14 32.86
C SER A 526 -10.74 -16.62 32.06
N ASP A 527 -10.86 -15.29 31.89
CA ASP A 527 -11.89 -14.64 31.07
C ASP A 527 -11.51 -14.51 29.58
N MET A 528 -10.34 -15.03 29.19
CA MET A 528 -9.75 -14.90 27.84
C MET A 528 -9.62 -13.47 27.34
N LYS A 529 -9.52 -12.49 28.23
CA LYS A 529 -9.24 -11.11 27.84
C LYS A 529 -7.74 -10.86 27.89
N ALA A 530 -7.25 -9.99 27.01
CA ALA A 530 -5.88 -9.49 27.05
C ALA A 530 -5.86 -7.98 27.23
N THR A 531 -4.84 -7.47 27.91
CA THR A 531 -4.63 -6.05 28.10
C THR A 531 -3.88 -5.43 26.92
N LEU A 532 -4.01 -4.10 26.76
CA LEU A 532 -3.25 -3.35 25.75
C LEU A 532 -1.74 -3.57 25.93
N LYS A 533 -1.29 -3.53 27.19
CA LYS A 533 0.09 -3.82 27.60
C LYS A 533 0.55 -5.22 27.16
N GLN A 534 -0.27 -6.23 27.37
CA GLN A 534 0.02 -7.61 27.00
C GLN A 534 0.20 -7.75 25.48
N LEU A 535 -0.72 -7.20 24.69
CA LEU A 535 -0.65 -7.24 23.24
C LEU A 535 0.60 -6.51 22.70
N MET A 536 0.96 -5.36 23.29
CA MET A 536 2.19 -4.65 22.95
C MET A 536 3.45 -5.49 23.23
N LYS A 537 3.51 -6.18 24.38
CA LYS A 537 4.64 -7.05 24.73
C LYS A 537 4.74 -8.25 23.77
N PHE A 538 3.61 -8.85 23.40
CA PHE A 538 3.57 -9.91 22.39
C PHE A 538 4.15 -9.47 21.04
N LEU A 539 3.79 -8.25 20.60
CA LEU A 539 4.29 -7.63 19.37
C LEU A 539 5.71 -7.04 19.52
N ARG A 540 6.36 -7.23 20.67
CA ARG A 540 7.71 -6.72 21.00
C ARG A 540 7.85 -5.21 20.83
N MET A 541 6.77 -4.48 21.08
CA MET A 541 6.77 -3.02 21.04
C MET A 541 7.49 -2.45 22.28
N PRO A 542 8.10 -1.25 22.15
CA PRO A 542 8.69 -0.54 23.28
C PRO A 542 7.63 -0.26 24.35
N GLU A 543 8.06 -0.25 25.61
CA GLU A 543 7.18 0.04 26.74
C GLU A 543 6.67 1.49 26.66
N VAL A 544 5.35 1.66 26.76
CA VAL A 544 4.69 2.97 26.73
C VAL A 544 4.24 3.35 28.14
N LYS A 545 4.71 4.51 28.61
CA LYS A 545 4.41 5.06 29.94
C LYS A 545 3.77 6.44 29.87
N THR A 546 4.07 7.21 28.83
CA THR A 546 3.60 8.59 28.65
C THR A 546 2.70 8.76 27.43
N ALA A 547 1.92 9.84 27.39
CA ALA A 547 1.07 10.16 26.26
C ALA A 547 1.87 10.38 24.97
N GLU A 548 3.07 10.95 25.05
CA GLU A 548 3.95 11.08 23.89
C GLU A 548 4.38 9.71 23.34
N GLN A 549 4.81 8.80 24.21
CA GLN A 549 5.20 7.45 23.81
C GLN A 549 4.03 6.69 23.17
N ALA A 550 2.81 6.89 23.67
CA ALA A 550 1.60 6.32 23.07
C ALA A 550 1.34 6.86 21.66
N ARG A 551 1.46 8.19 21.45
CA ARG A 551 1.35 8.81 20.12
C ARG A 551 2.42 8.32 19.15
N GLN A 552 3.67 8.22 19.60
CA GLN A 552 4.78 7.70 18.80
C GLN A 552 4.54 6.24 18.40
N ALA A 553 4.04 5.42 19.32
CA ALA A 553 3.68 4.03 19.05
C ALA A 553 2.51 3.92 18.06
N ALA A 554 1.46 4.74 18.20
CA ALA A 554 0.35 4.81 17.25
C ALA A 554 0.84 5.21 15.84
N HIS A 555 1.71 6.23 15.76
CA HIS A 555 2.30 6.68 14.51
C HIS A 555 3.18 5.61 13.84
N TYR A 556 3.95 4.85 14.63
CA TYR A 556 4.69 3.68 14.14
C TYR A 556 3.76 2.64 13.52
N LEU A 557 2.67 2.30 14.20
CA LEU A 557 1.72 1.31 13.70
C LEU A 557 1.13 1.73 12.36
N ARG A 558 0.82 3.03 12.18
CA ARG A 558 0.40 3.57 10.90
C ARG A 558 1.44 3.37 9.81
N ALA A 559 2.70 3.65 10.09
CA ALA A 559 3.79 3.56 9.11
C ALA A 559 4.12 2.11 8.67
N VAL A 560 3.94 1.11 9.55
CA VAL A 560 4.23 -0.31 9.24
C VAL A 560 3.07 -1.02 8.50
N ARG A 561 1.91 -0.38 8.30
CA ARG A 561 0.72 -0.94 7.62
C ARG A 561 0.92 -1.38 6.15
N ALA A 562 2.13 -1.38 5.63
CA ALA A 562 2.39 -1.68 4.22
C ALA A 562 1.95 -3.11 3.84
N ALA A 563 1.02 -3.17 2.90
CA ALA A 563 0.67 -4.38 2.20
C ALA A 563 1.80 -4.79 1.26
N THR A 564 1.94 -6.09 1.02
CA THR A 564 2.79 -6.59 -0.05
C THR A 564 1.95 -6.86 -1.30
N PRO A 565 2.51 -6.55 -2.47
CA PRO A 565 1.91 -6.92 -3.73
C PRO A 565 1.89 -8.43 -3.90
N ARG A 566 0.87 -8.96 -4.59
CA ARG A 566 0.67 -10.40 -4.78
C ARG A 566 1.85 -11.10 -5.44
N LEU A 567 2.41 -10.50 -6.50
CA LEU A 567 3.56 -11.04 -7.21
C LEU A 567 4.89 -10.78 -6.48
N GLY A 568 4.88 -9.96 -5.41
CA GLY A 568 6.03 -9.65 -4.58
C GLY A 568 7.24 -9.16 -5.37
N ASN A 569 8.22 -10.05 -5.53
CA ASN A 569 9.49 -9.81 -6.21
C ASN A 569 9.43 -10.08 -7.72
N TYR A 570 9.23 -9.02 -8.53
CA TYR A 570 9.27 -9.15 -9.99
C TYR A 570 10.63 -9.59 -10.54
N TRP A 571 11.71 -9.34 -9.81
CA TRP A 571 13.08 -9.52 -10.26
C TRP A 571 13.74 -10.79 -9.71
N GLN A 572 12.96 -11.71 -9.14
CA GLN A 572 13.46 -12.95 -8.55
C GLN A 572 14.36 -13.74 -9.49
N GLY A 573 13.98 -13.84 -10.77
CA GLY A 573 14.75 -14.54 -11.80
C GLY A 573 16.07 -13.85 -12.17
N LEU A 574 16.18 -12.55 -11.89
CA LEU A 574 17.39 -11.77 -12.13
C LEU A 574 18.28 -11.64 -10.86
N GLY A 575 17.87 -12.26 -9.75
CA GLY A 575 18.65 -12.33 -8.52
C GLY A 575 18.62 -11.08 -7.65
N GLN A 576 17.64 -10.20 -7.83
CA GLN A 576 17.45 -9.00 -7.01
C GLN A 576 16.27 -9.19 -6.04
N PRO A 577 16.29 -8.60 -4.83
CA PRO A 577 17.43 -7.89 -4.23
C PRO A 577 18.55 -8.84 -3.76
N GLN A 578 18.27 -10.15 -3.70
CA GLN A 578 19.27 -11.18 -3.45
C GLN A 578 18.95 -12.46 -4.25
N PRO A 579 19.96 -13.31 -4.54
CA PRO A 579 19.75 -14.58 -5.24
C PRO A 579 18.80 -15.53 -4.50
N SER A 580 18.07 -16.34 -5.26
CA SER A 580 17.13 -17.35 -4.77
C SER A 580 17.26 -18.65 -5.59
N LEU A 581 16.48 -19.68 -5.24
CA LEU A 581 16.40 -20.93 -6.02
C LEU A 581 15.96 -20.72 -7.48
N LEU A 582 15.28 -19.61 -7.78
CA LEU A 582 14.78 -19.28 -9.13
C LEU A 582 15.66 -18.30 -9.89
N THR A 583 16.82 -17.92 -9.35
CA THR A 583 17.74 -17.01 -10.03
C THR A 583 18.37 -17.68 -11.25
N LEU A 584 18.19 -17.05 -12.41
CA LEU A 584 18.68 -17.53 -13.69
C LEU A 584 20.19 -17.31 -13.81
N SER A 585 20.91 -18.34 -14.24
CA SER A 585 22.31 -18.22 -14.66
C SER A 585 22.45 -17.29 -15.88
N SER A 586 23.65 -16.77 -16.13
CA SER A 586 23.93 -15.95 -17.33
C SER A 586 23.55 -16.66 -18.63
N THR A 587 23.71 -17.98 -18.70
CA THR A 587 23.30 -18.81 -19.85
C THR A 587 21.78 -18.85 -19.99
N GLN A 588 21.05 -19.12 -18.90
CA GLN A 588 19.58 -19.15 -18.91
C GLN A 588 18.99 -17.77 -19.23
N ARG A 589 19.58 -16.68 -18.72
CA ARG A 589 19.18 -15.31 -19.07
C ARG A 589 19.26 -15.07 -20.58
N ARG A 590 20.35 -15.50 -21.22
CA ARG A 590 20.52 -15.42 -22.67
C ARG A 590 19.47 -16.25 -23.42
N GLN A 591 19.23 -17.49 -22.98
CA GLN A 591 18.19 -18.35 -23.57
C GLN A 591 16.80 -17.72 -23.50
N VAL A 592 16.42 -17.16 -22.35
CA VAL A 592 15.14 -16.47 -22.16
C VAL A 592 15.04 -15.24 -23.08
N TYR A 593 16.11 -14.45 -23.17
CA TYR A 593 16.16 -13.27 -24.04
C TYR A 593 16.02 -13.62 -25.54
N GLU A 594 16.74 -14.63 -26.03
CA GLU A 594 16.66 -15.07 -27.43
C GLU A 594 15.27 -15.67 -27.74
N ALA A 595 14.72 -16.46 -26.82
CA ALA A 595 13.41 -17.08 -26.97
C ALA A 595 12.28 -16.05 -27.04
N GLN A 596 12.30 -15.05 -26.16
CA GLN A 596 11.29 -13.99 -26.19
C GLN A 596 11.42 -13.11 -27.45
N GLN A 597 12.64 -12.86 -27.93
CA GLN A 597 12.86 -12.08 -29.15
C GLN A 597 12.30 -12.80 -30.38
N ALA A 598 12.59 -14.10 -30.52
CA ALA A 598 12.03 -14.91 -31.59
C ALA A 598 10.50 -15.00 -31.53
N PHE A 599 9.93 -15.04 -30.32
CA PHE A 599 8.48 -15.02 -30.11
C PHE A 599 7.87 -13.66 -30.54
N ALA A 600 8.44 -12.54 -30.10
CA ALA A 600 7.98 -11.20 -30.46
C ALA A 600 8.02 -10.95 -31.97
N GLN A 601 9.08 -11.42 -32.65
CA GLN A 601 9.20 -11.35 -34.11
C GLN A 601 8.04 -12.08 -34.82
N ALA A 602 7.66 -13.27 -34.33
CA ALA A 602 6.55 -14.03 -34.89
C ALA A 602 5.19 -13.32 -34.72
N GLN A 603 5.04 -12.50 -33.67
CA GLN A 603 3.81 -11.72 -33.42
C GLN A 603 3.80 -10.35 -34.13
N GLY A 604 4.93 -9.89 -34.68
CA GLY A 604 5.03 -8.61 -35.39
C GLY A 604 5.01 -7.36 -34.50
N ALA A 605 5.25 -7.48 -33.20
CA ALA A 605 5.28 -6.35 -32.26
C ALA A 605 6.24 -6.61 -31.08
N PRO A 606 6.78 -5.56 -30.42
CA PRO A 606 7.59 -5.71 -29.21
C PRO A 606 6.84 -6.51 -28.14
N LEU A 607 7.54 -7.43 -27.47
CA LEU A 607 6.93 -8.40 -26.55
C LEU A 607 6.05 -7.72 -25.50
N PHE A 608 6.60 -6.73 -24.79
CA PHE A 608 5.91 -6.04 -23.72
C PHE A 608 4.61 -5.39 -24.22
N LYS A 609 4.66 -4.72 -25.38
CA LYS A 609 3.49 -4.11 -26.03
C LYS A 609 2.44 -5.17 -26.38
N TRP A 610 2.85 -6.25 -27.06
CA TRP A 610 1.92 -7.29 -27.51
C TRP A 610 1.22 -7.99 -26.34
N LEU A 611 1.95 -8.29 -25.27
CA LEU A 611 1.39 -8.96 -24.11
C LEU A 611 0.46 -8.06 -23.30
N GLY A 612 0.78 -6.77 -23.17
CA GLY A 612 0.15 -5.91 -22.17
C GLY A 612 -0.81 -4.85 -22.71
N GLU A 613 -0.81 -4.55 -24.02
CA GLU A 613 -1.74 -3.57 -24.62
C GLU A 613 -3.21 -3.77 -24.19
N PRO A 614 -3.76 -5.01 -24.15
CA PRO A 614 -5.12 -5.23 -23.67
C PRO A 614 -5.36 -4.81 -22.20
N CYS A 615 -4.32 -4.79 -21.36
CA CYS A 615 -4.43 -4.48 -19.93
C CYS A 615 -4.49 -2.97 -19.66
N TRP A 616 -3.86 -2.15 -20.50
CA TRP A 616 -3.79 -0.68 -20.31
C TRP A 616 -4.51 0.13 -21.38
N ALA A 617 -5.08 -0.48 -22.42
CA ALA A 617 -5.85 0.21 -23.44
C ALA A 617 -6.94 1.12 -22.82
N GLY A 618 -6.93 2.40 -23.19
CA GLY A 618 -7.88 3.39 -22.67
C GLY A 618 -7.61 3.90 -21.25
N LYS A 619 -6.50 3.49 -20.60
CA LYS A 619 -6.10 3.99 -19.27
C LYS A 619 -5.13 5.17 -19.38
N SER A 620 -5.33 6.19 -18.54
CA SER A 620 -4.39 7.31 -18.42
C SER A 620 -3.08 6.88 -17.75
N ALA A 621 -1.98 7.60 -18.00
CA ALA A 621 -0.70 7.31 -17.35
C ALA A 621 -0.78 7.29 -15.81
N PRO A 622 -1.44 8.27 -15.12
CA PRO A 622 -1.62 8.21 -13.67
C PRO A 622 -2.36 6.94 -13.20
N ARG A 623 -3.40 6.52 -13.93
CA ARG A 623 -4.14 5.29 -13.64
C ARG A 623 -3.26 4.05 -13.77
N ILE A 624 -2.46 3.96 -14.85
CA ILE A 624 -1.51 2.86 -15.04
C ILE A 624 -0.50 2.80 -13.89
N ARG A 625 0.02 3.95 -13.42
CA ARG A 625 0.97 3.99 -12.29
C ARG A 625 0.35 3.49 -10.99
N ALA A 626 -0.90 3.88 -10.71
CA ALA A 626 -1.60 3.49 -9.49
C ALA A 626 -2.04 2.02 -9.48
N GLU A 627 -2.41 1.48 -10.65
CA GLU A 627 -2.85 0.09 -10.83
C GLU A 627 -1.70 -0.86 -11.25
N ALA A 628 -0.44 -0.41 -11.24
CA ALA A 628 0.67 -1.11 -11.88
C ALA A 628 0.86 -2.57 -11.41
N ASP A 629 0.79 -2.81 -10.10
CA ASP A 629 0.95 -4.17 -9.55
C ASP A 629 -0.14 -5.13 -10.06
N MET A 630 -1.39 -4.65 -10.10
CA MET A 630 -2.54 -5.39 -10.59
C MET A 630 -2.46 -5.62 -12.10
N LEU A 631 -2.06 -4.59 -12.87
CA LEU A 631 -1.90 -4.67 -14.31
C LEU A 631 -0.82 -5.68 -14.71
N LEU A 632 0.32 -5.71 -14.01
CA LEU A 632 1.36 -6.72 -14.22
C LEU A 632 0.84 -8.13 -13.91
N ASN A 633 0.06 -8.27 -12.84
CA ASN A 633 -0.55 -9.54 -12.50
C ASN A 633 -1.54 -10.04 -13.58
N GLN A 634 -2.39 -9.14 -14.09
CA GLN A 634 -3.30 -9.43 -15.22
C GLN A 634 -2.52 -9.83 -16.48
N MET A 635 -1.44 -9.10 -16.78
CA MET A 635 -0.59 -9.35 -17.94
C MET A 635 0.05 -10.74 -17.87
N VAL A 636 0.63 -11.12 -16.73
CA VAL A 636 1.25 -12.44 -16.50
C VAL A 636 0.24 -13.58 -16.60
N GLN A 637 -1.01 -13.36 -16.16
CA GLN A 637 -2.09 -14.35 -16.22
C GLN A 637 -2.80 -14.43 -17.58
N SER A 638 -2.54 -13.49 -18.48
CA SER A 638 -3.23 -13.39 -19.77
C SER A 638 -3.00 -14.63 -20.66
N PRO A 639 -3.97 -14.98 -21.53
CA PRO A 639 -3.78 -16.05 -22.52
C PRO A 639 -2.55 -15.84 -23.40
N ARG A 640 -2.22 -14.59 -23.73
CA ARG A 640 -1.05 -14.23 -24.54
C ARG A 640 0.26 -14.60 -23.84
N SER A 641 0.36 -14.35 -22.52
CA SER A 641 1.53 -14.70 -21.73
C SER A 641 1.72 -16.21 -21.59
N GLN A 642 0.63 -16.98 -21.48
CA GLN A 642 0.74 -18.43 -21.37
C GLN A 642 1.38 -19.07 -22.61
N LEU A 643 1.12 -18.54 -23.82
CA LEU A 643 1.78 -19.01 -25.05
C LEU A 643 3.30 -18.83 -25.01
N LEU A 644 3.78 -17.72 -24.44
CA LEU A 644 5.21 -17.51 -24.28
C LEU A 644 5.80 -18.47 -23.24
N VAL A 645 5.13 -18.63 -22.09
CA VAL A 645 5.71 -19.43 -21.00
C VAL A 645 5.80 -20.90 -21.35
N GLU A 646 4.86 -21.46 -22.10
CA GLU A 646 4.93 -22.85 -22.59
C GLU A 646 6.23 -23.09 -23.37
N ARG A 647 6.66 -22.11 -24.17
CA ARG A 647 7.95 -22.17 -24.87
C ARG A 647 9.12 -22.03 -23.91
N LEU A 648 9.08 -21.10 -22.95
CA LEU A 648 10.16 -20.89 -21.99
C LEU A 648 10.37 -22.08 -21.04
N ASP A 649 9.29 -22.72 -20.61
CA ASP A 649 9.29 -23.85 -19.65
C ASP A 649 9.97 -25.09 -20.26
N THR A 650 9.87 -25.27 -21.58
CA THR A 650 10.60 -26.35 -22.29
C THR A 650 12.09 -26.02 -22.52
N LEU A 651 12.46 -24.75 -22.52
CA LEU A 651 13.81 -24.29 -22.80
C LEU A 651 14.68 -24.19 -21.54
N VAL A 652 14.12 -23.72 -20.42
CA VAL A 652 14.87 -23.50 -19.18
C VAL A 652 14.80 -24.73 -18.30
N ILE A 653 15.94 -25.40 -18.14
CA ILE A 653 16.08 -26.54 -17.23
C ILE A 653 16.40 -26.02 -15.82
N TRP A 654 15.55 -26.37 -14.86
CA TRP A 654 15.70 -26.02 -13.44
C TRP A 654 16.52 -27.07 -12.68
N SER A 655 17.19 -26.65 -11.60
CA SER A 655 17.91 -27.57 -10.71
C SER A 655 16.94 -28.38 -9.84
N ASP A 656 17.38 -29.55 -9.34
CA ASP A 656 16.57 -30.39 -8.45
C ASP A 656 16.09 -29.62 -7.21
N ALA A 657 16.96 -28.80 -6.62
CA ALA A 657 16.62 -27.95 -5.49
C ALA A 657 15.50 -26.95 -5.82
N ALA A 658 15.52 -26.36 -7.01
CA ALA A 658 14.44 -25.48 -7.48
C ALA A 658 13.15 -26.26 -7.75
N LEU A 659 13.23 -27.45 -8.35
CA LEU A 659 12.08 -28.30 -8.64
C LEU A 659 11.34 -28.75 -7.38
N HIS A 660 12.08 -29.10 -6.32
CA HIS A 660 11.51 -29.52 -5.03
C HIS A 660 11.13 -28.34 -4.12
N GLY A 661 11.83 -27.22 -4.23
CA GLY A 661 11.65 -26.06 -3.36
C GLY A 661 10.66 -25.00 -3.88
N THR A 662 10.07 -25.17 -5.06
CA THR A 662 9.15 -24.19 -5.67
C THR A 662 8.02 -24.86 -6.44
N THR A 663 6.92 -24.13 -6.67
CA THR A 663 5.79 -24.64 -7.46
C THR A 663 6.02 -24.42 -8.98
N PRO A 664 5.42 -25.24 -9.85
CA PRO A 664 5.47 -25.03 -11.31
C PRO A 664 4.98 -23.62 -11.71
N GLN A 665 3.93 -23.13 -11.07
CA GLN A 665 3.40 -21.81 -11.33
C GLN A 665 4.39 -20.70 -10.96
N GLN A 666 5.08 -20.80 -9.81
CA GLN A 666 6.12 -19.84 -9.43
C GLN A 666 7.24 -19.77 -10.47
N ARG A 667 7.73 -20.93 -10.92
CA ARG A 667 8.76 -21.01 -11.98
C ARG A 667 8.31 -20.33 -13.27
N ARG A 668 7.08 -20.62 -13.71
CA ARG A 668 6.47 -20.00 -14.90
C ARG A 668 6.33 -18.49 -14.76
N GLN A 669 5.86 -18.00 -13.61
CA GLN A 669 5.77 -16.57 -13.32
C GLN A 669 7.15 -15.91 -13.34
N THR A 670 8.17 -16.53 -12.73
CA THR A 670 9.55 -16.02 -12.76
C THR A 670 10.10 -15.95 -14.18
N LEU A 671 9.86 -16.96 -15.03
CA LEU A 671 10.27 -16.94 -16.44
C LEU A 671 9.58 -15.81 -17.22
N LEU A 672 8.27 -15.63 -17.02
CA LEU A 672 7.52 -14.56 -17.68
C LEU A 672 8.01 -13.18 -17.28
N LEU A 673 8.15 -12.91 -15.98
CA LEU A 673 8.64 -11.62 -15.49
C LEU A 673 10.07 -11.36 -15.95
N SER A 674 10.94 -12.38 -15.94
CA SER A 674 12.30 -12.27 -16.46
C SER A 674 12.30 -11.96 -17.96
N ALA A 675 11.47 -12.64 -18.76
CA ALA A 675 11.34 -12.37 -20.18
C ALA A 675 10.83 -10.95 -20.47
N LEU A 676 9.85 -10.47 -19.71
CA LEU A 676 9.35 -9.10 -19.81
C LEU A 676 10.44 -8.09 -19.50
N ILE A 677 11.17 -8.25 -18.38
CA ILE A 677 12.26 -7.34 -18.00
C ILE A 677 13.36 -7.37 -19.06
N LEU A 678 13.81 -8.55 -19.50
CA LEU A 678 14.86 -8.70 -20.50
C LEU A 678 14.44 -8.20 -21.90
N SER A 679 13.14 -8.17 -22.20
CA SER A 679 12.62 -7.55 -23.44
C SER A 679 12.68 -6.02 -23.43
N LEU A 680 12.70 -5.41 -22.24
CA LEU A 680 12.81 -3.97 -22.03
C LEU A 680 14.28 -3.54 -21.86
N ASP A 681 15.08 -4.36 -21.20
CA ASP A 681 16.49 -4.14 -20.92
C ASP A 681 17.24 -5.48 -20.87
N GLU A 682 17.99 -5.78 -21.94
CA GLU A 682 18.77 -7.02 -22.07
C GLU A 682 19.76 -7.20 -20.91
N GLN A 683 20.32 -6.09 -20.42
CA GLN A 683 21.36 -6.07 -19.41
C GLN A 683 20.80 -5.71 -18.02
N ALA A 684 19.48 -5.83 -17.85
CA ALA A 684 18.76 -5.56 -16.60
C ALA A 684 19.46 -6.16 -15.37
N GLY A 685 19.85 -5.30 -14.42
CA GLY A 685 20.46 -5.72 -13.16
C GLY A 685 21.91 -6.20 -13.27
N THR A 686 22.57 -6.05 -14.42
CA THR A 686 24.02 -6.31 -14.56
C THR A 686 24.87 -5.07 -14.24
N GLN A 687 24.32 -3.87 -14.45
CA GLN A 687 24.97 -2.59 -14.15
C GLN A 687 24.13 -1.82 -13.14
N ARG A 688 24.80 -1.31 -12.10
CA ARG A 688 24.16 -0.47 -11.08
C ARG A 688 23.76 0.87 -11.70
N ASN A 689 22.60 1.39 -11.31
CA ASN A 689 22.04 2.66 -11.77
C ASN A 689 21.77 2.78 -13.28
N LEU A 690 21.89 1.69 -14.06
CA LEU A 690 21.41 1.67 -15.44
C LEU A 690 20.04 0.99 -15.50
N VAL A 691 19.02 1.71 -15.97
CA VAL A 691 17.63 1.25 -16.01
C VAL A 691 17.05 1.49 -17.39
N GLY A 692 16.82 0.44 -18.19
CA GLY A 692 16.23 0.59 -19.53
C GLY A 692 17.07 1.47 -20.45
N GLY A 693 18.40 1.43 -20.30
CA GLY A 693 19.35 2.29 -21.01
C GLY A 693 19.51 3.70 -20.43
N LEU A 694 18.75 4.09 -19.40
CA LEU A 694 18.90 5.36 -18.70
C LEU A 694 19.81 5.22 -17.49
N ALA A 695 20.94 5.93 -17.47
CA ALA A 695 21.78 6.06 -16.28
C ALA A 695 21.13 7.05 -15.30
N ILE A 696 20.59 6.55 -14.20
CA ILE A 696 19.82 7.35 -13.23
C ILE A 696 20.71 8.12 -12.25
N ASP A 697 22.01 7.84 -12.20
CA ASP A 697 22.99 8.52 -11.36
C ASP A 697 23.83 9.59 -12.10
N THR A 698 23.38 9.99 -13.29
CA THR A 698 24.04 11.04 -14.08
C THR A 698 23.94 12.42 -13.42
N ASP A 699 24.91 13.26 -13.76
CA ASP A 699 25.04 14.64 -13.27
C ASP A 699 23.82 15.52 -13.56
N TYR A 700 23.06 15.18 -14.60
CA TYR A 700 21.78 15.79 -14.95
C TYR A 700 20.72 15.71 -13.84
N TYR A 701 20.74 14.67 -13.00
CA TYR A 701 19.71 14.47 -11.95
C TYR A 701 20.14 14.93 -10.56
N TRP A 702 21.41 15.26 -10.36
CA TRP A 702 21.95 15.55 -9.03
C TRP A 702 21.34 16.82 -8.44
N GLY A 703 20.57 16.66 -7.37
CA GLY A 703 19.87 17.73 -6.65
C GLY A 703 18.50 18.08 -7.23
N ASP A 704 18.07 17.41 -8.30
CA ASP A 704 16.74 17.59 -8.91
C ASP A 704 15.65 16.73 -8.25
N ASN A 705 14.41 16.89 -8.73
CA ASN A 705 13.25 16.13 -8.25
C ASN A 705 13.30 14.65 -8.70
N CYS A 706 13.04 13.72 -7.79
CA CYS A 706 12.92 12.28 -8.07
C CYS A 706 11.90 11.95 -9.18
N ALA A 707 10.81 12.71 -9.29
CA ALA A 707 9.79 12.56 -10.32
C ALA A 707 10.33 12.80 -11.74
N LEU A 708 11.41 13.60 -11.88
CA LEU A 708 12.05 13.86 -13.16
C LEU A 708 12.72 12.60 -13.72
N VAL A 709 13.43 11.85 -12.87
CA VAL A 709 14.10 10.60 -13.25
C VAL A 709 13.09 9.61 -13.84
N ARG A 710 11.98 9.40 -13.14
CA ARG A 710 10.89 8.52 -13.61
C ARG A 710 10.27 9.03 -14.90
N SER A 711 10.00 10.33 -14.99
CA SER A 711 9.38 10.93 -16.17
C SER A 711 10.25 10.81 -17.42
N ASN A 712 11.57 10.94 -17.28
CA ASN A 712 12.54 10.76 -18.35
C ASN A 712 12.65 9.28 -18.78
N LEU A 713 12.64 8.34 -17.83
CA LEU A 713 12.58 6.90 -18.13
C LEU A 713 11.30 6.56 -18.92
N GLU A 714 10.15 7.05 -18.47
CA GLU A 714 8.88 6.86 -19.18
C GLU A 714 8.89 7.52 -20.57
N ALA A 715 9.52 8.69 -20.74
CA ALA A 715 9.67 9.34 -22.04
C ALA A 715 10.54 8.52 -23.01
N LEU A 716 11.62 7.90 -22.52
CA LEU A 716 12.46 7.01 -23.30
C LEU A 716 11.67 5.76 -23.75
N LEU A 717 10.99 5.10 -22.82
CA LEU A 717 10.19 3.89 -23.09
C LEU A 717 8.99 4.17 -23.99
N ARG A 718 8.43 5.39 -23.97
CA ARG A 718 7.31 5.79 -24.83
C ARG A 718 7.65 5.75 -26.33
N GLN A 719 8.93 5.86 -26.68
CA GLN A 719 9.38 5.76 -28.07
C GLN A 719 9.11 4.38 -28.68
N THR A 720 9.04 3.33 -27.87
CA THR A 720 8.82 1.94 -28.32
C THR A 720 7.48 1.36 -27.86
N LEU A 721 6.99 1.74 -26.68
CA LEU A 721 5.81 1.14 -26.04
C LEU A 721 4.54 2.01 -26.08
N LEU A 722 4.65 3.27 -26.52
CA LEU A 722 3.56 4.25 -26.50
C LEU A 722 2.94 4.40 -25.09
N GLU A 723 1.68 4.00 -24.90
CA GLU A 723 0.91 4.20 -23.66
C GLU A 723 1.34 3.27 -22.51
N GLY A 724 2.01 2.15 -22.81
CA GLY A 724 2.48 1.17 -21.81
C GLY A 724 3.73 1.60 -21.02
N ALA A 725 4.33 2.74 -21.35
CA ALA A 725 5.58 3.21 -20.75
C ALA A 725 5.55 3.32 -19.20
N PRO A 726 4.47 3.79 -18.54
CA PRO A 726 4.44 3.85 -17.08
C PRO A 726 4.47 2.48 -16.40
N LEU A 727 3.90 1.45 -17.03
CA LEU A 727 3.93 0.07 -16.51
C LEU A 727 5.31 -0.55 -16.69
N ALA A 728 5.95 -0.33 -17.84
CA ALA A 728 7.32 -0.78 -18.11
C ALA A 728 8.32 -0.10 -17.16
N ALA A 729 8.18 1.21 -16.93
CA ALA A 729 9.00 1.94 -15.96
C ALA A 729 8.79 1.40 -14.54
N HIS A 730 7.55 1.08 -14.15
CA HIS A 730 7.27 0.45 -12.86
C HIS A 730 7.99 -0.91 -12.74
N LEU A 731 7.88 -1.78 -13.75
CA LEU A 731 8.52 -3.09 -13.74
C LEU A 731 10.06 -2.99 -13.69
N LEU A 732 10.67 -2.04 -14.40
CA LEU A 732 12.12 -1.85 -14.38
C LEU A 732 12.61 -1.29 -13.03
N LEU A 733 11.94 -0.24 -12.52
CA LEU A 733 12.32 0.41 -11.28
C LEU A 733 12.13 -0.49 -10.05
N SER A 734 11.20 -1.45 -10.08
CA SER A 734 10.89 -2.29 -8.91
C SER A 734 12.07 -3.09 -8.38
N GLY A 735 13.03 -3.45 -9.25
CA GLY A 735 14.24 -4.16 -8.85
C GLY A 735 15.48 -3.28 -8.82
N SER A 736 15.62 -2.35 -9.78
CA SER A 736 16.84 -1.54 -9.90
C SER A 736 16.86 -0.29 -9.02
N ALA A 737 15.70 0.33 -8.79
CA ALA A 737 15.58 1.57 -8.02
C ALA A 737 14.20 1.69 -7.35
N PRO A 738 13.82 0.76 -6.45
CA PRO A 738 12.49 0.71 -5.83
C PRO A 738 12.15 1.99 -5.06
N GLN A 739 13.16 2.75 -4.59
CA GLN A 739 12.97 4.04 -3.94
C GLN A 739 12.27 5.09 -4.84
N LEU A 740 12.32 4.93 -6.16
CA LEU A 740 11.62 5.80 -7.13
C LEU A 740 10.14 5.39 -7.35
N LEU A 741 9.70 4.30 -6.72
CA LEU A 741 8.30 3.84 -6.71
C LEU A 741 7.59 4.13 -5.38
N VAL A 742 8.31 4.61 -4.36
CA VAL A 742 7.72 5.09 -3.11
C VAL A 742 6.76 6.25 -3.40
N ARG A 743 5.64 6.28 -2.70
CA ARG A 743 4.56 7.25 -2.93
C ARG A 743 4.87 8.59 -2.25
N ASN A 744 4.29 9.66 -2.78
CA ASN A 744 4.32 11.01 -2.18
C ASN A 744 5.75 11.49 -1.82
N ILE A 745 6.72 11.28 -2.71
CA ILE A 745 8.05 11.90 -2.58
C ILE A 745 7.88 13.39 -2.93
N PRO A 746 8.16 14.32 -2.00
CA PRO A 746 8.01 15.74 -2.25
C PRO A 746 9.08 16.23 -3.22
N GLU A 747 8.74 17.22 -4.04
CA GLU A 747 9.67 17.81 -5.01
C GLU A 747 10.88 18.49 -4.35
N THR A 748 10.75 18.82 -3.06
CA THR A 748 11.79 19.46 -2.25
C THR A 748 12.88 18.49 -1.78
N LEU A 749 12.72 17.17 -1.94
CA LEU A 749 13.76 16.19 -1.59
C LEU A 749 14.79 16.11 -2.73
N PRO A 750 16.02 16.64 -2.56
CA PRO A 750 17.02 16.68 -3.63
C PRO A 750 17.59 15.28 -3.88
N TYR A 751 17.47 14.80 -5.11
CA TYR A 751 17.93 13.48 -5.51
C TYR A 751 19.46 13.36 -5.41
N LEU A 752 19.96 12.32 -4.73
CA LEU A 752 21.38 11.99 -4.50
C LEU A 752 22.22 13.00 -3.70
N CYS A 753 21.82 14.26 -3.57
CA CYS A 753 22.68 15.29 -2.99
C CYS A 753 22.56 15.48 -1.46
N ASN A 754 21.49 14.99 -0.82
CA ASN A 754 21.22 15.27 0.59
C ASN A 754 21.28 14.02 1.51
N GLN A 755 21.42 14.21 2.82
CA GLN A 755 21.53 13.11 3.79
C GLN A 755 20.23 12.31 3.94
N ASN A 756 19.08 12.98 3.85
CA ASN A 756 17.78 12.33 4.00
C ASN A 756 17.55 11.33 2.87
N TRP A 757 18.00 11.64 1.65
CA TRP A 757 17.96 10.75 0.49
C TRP A 757 18.81 9.49 0.71
N VAL A 758 20.02 9.64 1.25
CA VAL A 758 20.91 8.51 1.54
C VAL A 758 20.25 7.54 2.51
N VAL A 759 19.78 8.03 3.66
CA VAL A 759 19.15 7.16 4.67
C VAL A 759 17.82 6.60 4.17
N PHE A 760 17.02 7.40 3.45
CA PHE A 760 15.80 6.95 2.78
C PHE A 760 16.08 5.77 1.84
N LYS A 761 17.08 5.89 0.95
CA LYS A 761 17.45 4.80 0.04
C LYS A 761 17.94 3.57 0.79
N GLN A 762 18.83 3.73 1.77
CA GLN A 762 19.33 2.61 2.57
C GLN A 762 18.19 1.84 3.25
N PHE A 763 17.19 2.56 3.77
CA PHE A 763 16.04 1.93 4.43
C PHE A 763 15.09 1.27 3.44
N VAL A 764 14.89 1.85 2.24
CA VAL A 764 14.15 1.17 1.15
C VAL A 764 14.86 -0.12 0.76
N ASP A 765 16.18 -0.10 0.56
CA ASP A 765 16.96 -1.30 0.24
C ASP A 765 16.82 -2.37 1.34
N PHE A 766 16.79 -1.96 2.62
CA PHE A 766 16.53 -2.85 3.75
C PHE A 766 15.12 -3.45 3.75
N ILE A 767 14.08 -2.64 3.47
CA ILE A 767 12.70 -3.11 3.35
C ILE A 767 12.60 -4.13 2.21
N GLU A 768 13.16 -3.82 1.04
CA GLU A 768 13.11 -4.70 -0.13
C GLU A 768 13.85 -6.01 0.12
N LEU A 769 14.96 -6.00 0.85
CA LEU A 769 15.67 -7.21 1.27
C LEU A 769 14.83 -8.11 2.18
N LYS A 770 14.08 -7.51 3.12
CA LYS A 770 13.25 -8.25 4.08
C LYS A 770 11.90 -8.66 3.50
N THR A 771 11.35 -7.84 2.61
CA THR A 771 9.96 -7.90 2.16
C THR A 771 9.87 -7.27 0.75
N PRO A 772 10.31 -8.01 -0.29
CA PRO A 772 10.32 -7.48 -1.65
C PRO A 772 8.97 -6.93 -2.09
N GLY A 773 8.98 -5.70 -2.59
CA GLY A 773 7.84 -4.97 -3.09
C GLY A 773 6.99 -4.24 -2.05
N ALA A 774 7.32 -4.26 -0.77
CA ALA A 774 6.58 -3.49 0.22
C ALA A 774 6.79 -1.98 0.10
N SER A 775 7.99 -1.53 -0.33
CA SER A 775 8.33 -0.10 -0.33
C SER A 775 7.42 0.73 -1.26
N ARG A 776 6.93 0.15 -2.37
CA ARG A 776 6.02 0.81 -3.34
C ARG A 776 4.58 1.02 -2.82
N TYR A 777 4.23 0.43 -1.67
CA TYR A 777 2.99 0.72 -0.94
C TYR A 777 3.19 1.71 0.20
N MET A 778 4.43 2.14 0.47
CA MET A 778 4.74 3.14 1.49
C MET A 778 4.85 4.54 0.89
N THR A 779 4.65 5.55 1.74
CA THR A 779 5.02 6.94 1.45
C THR A 779 6.43 7.24 1.98
N LEU A 780 7.04 8.33 1.51
CA LEU A 780 8.28 8.83 2.11
C LEU A 780 8.11 9.07 3.61
N GLU A 781 6.99 9.65 4.03
CA GLU A 781 6.67 9.92 5.43
C GLU A 781 6.65 8.64 6.27
N ASN A 782 6.02 7.56 5.77
CA ASN A 782 6.02 6.26 6.43
C ASN A 782 7.45 5.76 6.62
N ILE A 783 8.27 5.80 5.57
CA ILE A 783 9.66 5.32 5.64
C ILE A 783 10.48 6.15 6.61
N MET A 784 10.42 7.48 6.52
CA MET A 784 11.18 8.37 7.40
C MET A 784 10.73 8.25 8.87
N THR A 785 9.45 8.01 9.13
CA THR A 785 8.95 7.68 10.47
C THR A 785 9.66 6.45 11.05
N LEU A 786 9.77 5.39 10.26
CA LEU A 786 10.41 4.14 10.70
C LEU A 786 11.91 4.33 10.91
N VAL A 787 12.56 5.08 10.03
CA VAL A 787 13.99 5.41 10.13
C VAL A 787 14.31 6.24 11.36
N HIS A 788 13.46 7.20 11.73
CA HIS A 788 13.78 8.19 12.78
C HIS A 788 13.25 7.82 14.17
N ASN A 789 12.44 6.75 14.29
CA ASN A 789 11.90 6.33 15.58
C ASN A 789 12.77 5.23 16.22
N PRO A 790 13.63 5.56 17.21
CA PRO A 790 14.58 4.62 17.81
C PRO A 790 13.91 3.54 18.66
N ALA A 791 12.66 3.76 19.05
CA ALA A 791 11.91 2.82 19.86
C ALA A 791 11.42 1.61 19.04
N THR A 792 11.54 1.65 17.71
CA THR A 792 11.00 0.63 16.82
C THR A 792 11.98 -0.52 16.56
N THR A 793 11.47 -1.72 16.32
CA THR A 793 12.31 -2.91 16.05
C THR A 793 13.00 -2.81 14.69
N LEU A 794 12.31 -2.31 13.66
CA LEU A 794 12.89 -2.10 12.33
C LEU A 794 14.07 -1.12 12.35
N ASN A 795 13.94 -0.02 13.08
CA ASN A 795 15.05 0.92 13.29
C ASN A 795 16.26 0.21 13.93
N ARG A 796 16.03 -0.54 15.01
CA ARG A 796 17.11 -1.27 15.71
C ARG A 796 17.78 -2.31 14.82
N GLU A 797 17.02 -3.09 14.05
CA GLU A 797 17.58 -4.04 13.09
C GLU A 797 18.38 -3.36 11.99
N PHE A 798 17.82 -2.28 11.41
CA PHE A 798 18.48 -1.50 10.37
C PHE A 798 19.84 -0.96 10.85
N TRP A 799 19.87 -0.33 12.04
CA TRP A 799 21.11 0.20 12.60
C TRP A 799 22.05 -0.86 13.18
N ALA A 800 21.58 -2.11 13.39
CA ALA A 800 22.44 -3.23 13.76
C ALA A 800 23.18 -3.82 12.55
N LEU A 801 22.72 -3.58 11.33
CA LEU A 801 23.38 -3.99 10.11
C LEU A 801 24.44 -2.96 9.68
N PRO A 802 25.55 -3.39 9.06
CA PRO A 802 26.46 -2.46 8.41
C PRO A 802 25.72 -1.65 7.33
N PRO A 803 25.90 -0.31 7.25
CA PRO A 803 25.23 0.49 6.24
C PRO A 803 25.68 0.07 4.84
N THR A 804 24.73 0.01 3.91
CA THR A 804 25.10 -0.16 2.49
C THR A 804 25.91 1.07 2.06
N VAL A 805 27.12 0.81 1.56
CA VAL A 805 28.08 1.86 1.17
C VAL A 805 27.67 2.51 -0.15
N ASP A 806 26.93 1.77 -0.98
CA ASP A 806 26.48 2.15 -2.31
C ASP A 806 25.70 3.48 -2.38
N PRO A 807 24.66 3.74 -1.55
CA PRO A 807 24.00 5.05 -1.51
C PRO A 807 24.91 6.20 -1.07
N VAL A 808 25.86 5.93 -0.17
CA VAL A 808 26.82 6.93 0.31
C VAL A 808 27.83 7.28 -0.78
N LEU A 809 28.26 6.30 -1.59
CA LEU A 809 29.13 6.52 -2.74
C LEU A 809 28.46 7.39 -3.81
N ASP A 810 27.18 7.15 -4.11
CA ASP A 810 26.44 7.99 -5.07
C ASP A 810 26.33 9.44 -4.58
N TRP A 811 26.01 9.60 -3.29
CA TRP A 811 25.99 10.93 -2.66
C TRP A 811 27.36 11.62 -2.72
N ALA A 812 28.43 10.87 -2.49
CA ALA A 812 29.78 11.41 -2.47
C ALA A 812 30.24 11.84 -3.88
N ARG A 813 29.85 11.10 -4.94
CA ARG A 813 30.03 11.51 -6.34
C ARG A 813 29.24 12.76 -6.66
N ALA A 814 27.95 12.78 -6.31
CA ALA A 814 27.08 13.93 -6.55
C ALA A 814 27.56 15.20 -5.84
N ASN A 815 28.31 15.07 -4.73
CA ASN A 815 28.87 16.18 -3.96
C ASN A 815 30.36 16.46 -4.24
N GLY A 816 30.94 15.87 -5.29
CA GLY A 816 32.34 16.11 -5.67
C GLY A 816 33.37 15.60 -4.66
N VAL A 817 32.97 14.80 -3.67
CA VAL A 817 33.86 14.21 -2.66
C VAL A 817 34.76 13.17 -3.31
N VAL A 818 34.24 12.46 -4.32
CA VAL A 818 34.93 11.37 -5.00
C VAL A 818 34.75 11.49 -6.51
N ASP A 819 35.85 11.41 -7.25
CA ASP A 819 35.83 11.48 -8.71
C ASP A 819 35.43 10.15 -9.37
N ALA A 820 34.87 10.22 -10.58
CA ALA A 820 34.49 9.03 -11.35
C ALA A 820 35.70 8.26 -11.93
N THR A 821 36.87 8.89 -12.06
CA THR A 821 38.02 8.39 -12.85
C THR A 821 39.05 7.57 -12.07
N ASP A 822 39.10 7.66 -10.74
CA ASP A 822 40.10 6.92 -9.93
C ASP A 822 39.75 5.43 -9.74
N THR A 823 40.74 4.54 -9.90
CA THR A 823 40.57 3.08 -9.97
C THR A 823 40.52 2.34 -8.62
N ASP A 824 40.71 3.01 -7.47
CA ASP A 824 40.75 2.38 -6.14
C ASP A 824 39.41 2.49 -5.38
N LEU A 825 38.52 1.52 -5.58
CA LEU A 825 37.18 1.47 -4.98
C LEU A 825 37.14 1.42 -3.43
N PRO A 826 37.99 0.64 -2.73
CA PRO A 826 38.01 0.58 -1.26
C PRO A 826 38.26 1.92 -0.57
N PHE A 827 39.31 2.65 -0.96
CA PHE A 827 39.65 3.95 -0.36
C PHE A 827 38.53 4.98 -0.55
N LYS A 828 37.90 4.98 -1.73
CA LYS A 828 36.76 5.84 -2.06
C LYS A 828 35.55 5.60 -1.15
N GLY A 829 35.23 4.32 -0.89
CA GLY A 829 34.17 3.94 0.03
C GLY A 829 34.42 4.50 1.43
N GLU A 830 35.65 4.36 1.94
CA GLU A 830 36.02 4.87 3.26
C GLU A 830 35.97 6.41 3.32
N LEU A 831 36.51 7.11 2.31
CA LEU A 831 36.46 8.57 2.24
C LEU A 831 35.02 9.09 2.18
N ALA A 832 34.16 8.44 1.38
CA ALA A 832 32.75 8.77 1.27
C ALA A 832 32.04 8.63 2.62
N VAL A 833 32.20 7.48 3.29
CA VAL A 833 31.61 7.21 4.61
C VAL A 833 32.12 8.20 5.66
N ARG A 834 33.43 8.44 5.74
CA ARG A 834 34.01 9.40 6.70
C ARG A 834 33.48 10.83 6.49
N THR A 835 33.37 11.27 5.23
CA THR A 835 32.89 12.61 4.89
C THR A 835 31.40 12.76 5.17
N TYR A 836 30.60 11.74 4.83
CA TYR A 836 29.18 11.68 5.12
C TYR A 836 28.90 11.71 6.62
N GLU A 837 29.60 10.89 7.42
CA GLU A 837 29.47 10.87 8.87
C GLU A 837 29.88 12.20 9.51
N LYS A 838 30.92 12.87 8.98
CA LYS A 838 31.28 14.23 9.42
C LYS A 838 30.14 15.22 9.14
N GLN A 839 29.59 15.22 7.92
CA GLN A 839 28.45 16.09 7.58
C GLN A 839 27.25 15.83 8.50
N LYS A 840 26.88 14.57 8.70
CA LYS A 840 25.77 14.16 9.57
C LYS A 840 25.95 14.67 11.01
N ARG A 841 27.14 14.51 11.60
CA ARG A 841 27.43 15.02 12.95
C ARG A 841 27.32 16.54 13.01
N THR A 842 27.96 17.25 12.07
CA THR A 842 27.90 18.71 12.02
C THR A 842 26.47 19.24 11.88
N LEU A 843 25.63 18.60 11.07
CA LEU A 843 24.22 18.96 10.93
C LEU A 843 23.40 18.65 12.17
N ASN A 844 23.62 17.49 12.80
CA ASN A 844 22.94 17.13 14.04
C ASN A 844 23.32 18.08 15.19
N ASP A 845 24.59 18.46 15.31
CA ASP A 845 25.08 19.40 16.31
C ASP A 845 24.48 20.80 16.09
N ALA A 846 24.43 21.27 14.84
CA ALA A 846 23.79 22.53 14.49
C ALA A 846 22.28 22.51 14.76
N PHE A 847 21.59 21.43 14.38
CA PHE A 847 20.16 21.26 14.63
C PHE A 847 19.85 21.21 16.13
N GLY A 848 20.61 20.46 16.92
CA GLY A 848 20.48 20.39 18.36
C GLY A 848 20.73 21.75 19.03
N SER A 849 21.70 22.52 18.52
CA SER A 849 21.99 23.87 19.00
C SER A 849 20.83 24.85 18.75
N LEU A 850 20.18 24.79 17.58
CA LEU A 850 18.97 25.59 17.26
C LEU A 850 17.79 25.27 18.18
N HIS A 851 17.67 24.01 18.60
CA HIS A 851 16.56 23.55 19.45
C HIS A 851 16.85 23.68 20.95
N THR A 852 18.10 24.01 21.32
CA THR A 852 18.48 24.19 22.72
C THR A 852 17.60 25.28 23.35
N PRO A 853 16.88 24.98 24.45
CA PRO A 853 16.10 26.00 25.15
C PRO A 853 17.06 27.02 25.76
N TYR A 854 16.83 28.31 25.48
CA TYR A 854 17.53 29.35 26.22
C TYR A 854 17.01 29.30 27.66
N PRO A 855 17.88 29.07 28.66
CA PRO A 855 17.43 28.89 30.03
C PRO A 855 16.74 30.16 30.53
N ASP A 856 15.63 29.99 31.25
CA ASP A 856 15.03 31.11 31.98
C ASP A 856 16.08 31.62 32.97
N GLN A 857 16.53 32.85 32.75
CA GLN A 857 17.57 33.47 33.56
C GLN A 857 17.14 33.52 35.04
N LYS A 858 15.84 33.68 35.33
CA LYS A 858 15.32 33.67 36.70
C LYS A 858 15.36 32.28 37.33
N GLU A 859 15.02 31.22 36.60
CA GLU A 859 15.15 29.84 37.11
C GLU A 859 16.61 29.43 37.28
N ALA A 860 17.49 29.82 36.36
CA ALA A 860 18.93 29.60 36.47
C ALA A 860 19.51 30.31 37.70
N ALA A 861 19.11 31.57 37.93
CA ALA A 861 19.43 32.33 39.13
C ALA A 861 18.92 31.63 40.41
N LEU A 862 17.67 31.15 40.40
CA LEU A 862 17.09 30.42 41.53
C LEU A 862 17.84 29.11 41.84
N ARG A 863 18.24 28.35 40.81
CA ARG A 863 19.02 27.12 40.99
C ARG A 863 20.36 27.40 41.66
N TYR A 864 21.09 28.40 41.16
CA TYR A 864 22.36 28.84 41.75
C TYR A 864 22.19 29.37 43.18
N LEU A 865 21.17 30.20 43.41
CA LEU A 865 20.89 30.72 44.76
C LEU A 865 20.46 29.64 45.75
N ARG A 866 19.80 28.55 45.30
CA ARG A 866 19.48 27.40 46.16
C ARG A 866 20.73 26.62 46.59
N GLU A 867 21.77 26.57 45.76
CA GLU A 867 23.06 25.97 46.16
C GLU A 867 23.76 26.81 47.23
N VAL A 868 23.70 28.14 47.11
CA VAL A 868 24.35 29.07 48.05
C VAL A 868 23.53 29.27 49.33
N TYR A 869 22.19 29.15 49.24
CA TYR A 869 21.25 29.29 50.36
C TYR A 869 20.27 28.08 50.43
N PRO A 870 20.74 26.88 50.82
CA PRO A 870 19.95 25.63 50.77
C PRO A 870 18.65 25.66 51.58
N ASP A 871 18.62 26.38 52.71
CA ASP A 871 17.50 26.39 53.66
C ASP A 871 16.56 27.60 53.50
N ASN A 872 16.66 28.35 52.40
CA ASN A 872 15.92 29.60 52.23
C ASN A 872 14.67 29.45 51.36
N ALA A 873 13.49 29.43 51.99
CA ALA A 873 12.19 29.33 51.32
C ALA A 873 11.71 30.62 50.63
N HIS A 874 12.50 31.70 50.65
CA HIS A 874 12.09 33.03 50.17
C HIS A 874 12.84 33.51 48.92
N LEU A 875 13.63 32.66 48.27
CA LEU A 875 14.46 33.04 47.11
C LEU A 875 13.67 33.57 45.91
N ASP A 876 12.47 33.03 45.67
CA ASP A 876 11.59 33.41 44.55
C ASP A 876 10.43 34.34 44.97
N LYS A 877 10.26 34.59 46.27
CA LYS A 877 9.15 35.43 46.75
C LYS A 877 9.51 36.90 46.56
N THR A 878 8.60 37.68 45.96
CA THR A 878 8.76 39.12 45.70
C THR A 878 8.59 39.96 46.97
N VAL A 879 9.57 39.90 47.87
CA VAL A 879 9.50 40.48 49.23
C VAL A 879 10.43 41.68 49.46
N PHE A 880 11.22 42.11 48.47
CA PHE A 880 12.17 43.21 48.61
C PHE A 880 11.69 44.49 47.91
N MET A 881 11.81 45.64 48.58
CA MET A 881 11.53 46.96 48.01
C MET A 881 12.73 47.91 48.21
N PRO A 882 12.89 48.95 47.38
CA PRO A 882 13.90 49.97 47.57
C PRO A 882 13.71 50.64 48.95
N ALA A 883 14.81 50.82 49.69
CA ALA A 883 14.81 51.58 50.94
C ALA A 883 15.08 53.06 50.63
N PRO A 884 14.14 53.99 50.87
CA PRO A 884 14.44 55.41 50.78
C PRO A 884 15.45 55.79 51.87
N PHE A 885 16.42 56.65 51.54
CA PHE A 885 17.36 57.19 52.53
C PHE A 885 16.58 58.05 53.54
N LEU A 886 16.50 57.59 54.80
CA LEU A 886 15.89 58.33 55.89
C LEU A 886 16.96 58.68 56.94
N PRO A 887 17.02 59.94 57.41
CA PRO A 887 17.86 60.32 58.55
C PRO A 887 17.51 59.52 59.82
N PRO A 888 18.44 59.36 60.77
CA PRO A 888 18.21 58.60 61.99
C PRO A 888 17.01 59.14 62.79
N GLY A 889 16.04 58.28 63.12
CA GLY A 889 14.93 58.59 64.04
C GLY A 889 13.53 58.66 63.43
N ILE A 890 13.37 58.58 62.10
CA ILE A 890 12.06 58.60 61.44
C ILE A 890 11.58 57.16 61.16
N ARG A 891 10.35 56.82 61.59
CA ARG A 891 9.70 55.55 61.23
C ARG A 891 9.23 55.62 59.77
N TYR A 892 9.50 54.58 59.00
CA TYR A 892 9.02 54.47 57.62
C TYR A 892 7.48 54.54 57.57
N PRO A 893 6.88 55.33 56.67
CA PRO A 893 5.44 55.32 56.46
C PRO A 893 4.97 53.93 55.98
N GLN A 894 3.75 53.54 56.36
CA GLN A 894 3.08 52.36 55.79
C GLN A 894 2.85 52.60 54.30
N VAL A 895 3.54 51.81 53.48
CA VAL A 895 3.51 51.93 52.03
C VAL A 895 2.33 51.11 51.49
N SER A 896 1.59 51.70 50.56
CA SER A 896 0.53 51.07 49.76
C SER A 896 1.05 49.82 49.03
N THR A 897 0.26 48.75 48.95
CA THR A 897 0.54 47.50 48.22
C THR A 897 0.66 47.66 46.68
N GLN A 898 0.67 48.89 46.18
CA GLN A 898 0.92 49.22 44.77
C GLN A 898 2.41 49.43 44.43
N ASP A 899 3.31 49.35 45.42
CA ASP A 899 4.75 49.53 45.20
C ASP A 899 5.43 48.22 44.73
N ILE A 900 6.28 48.36 43.73
CA ILE A 900 6.93 47.27 42.98
C ILE A 900 7.93 46.53 43.89
N SER A 901 7.66 45.24 44.15
CA SER A 901 8.51 44.38 44.96
C SER A 901 9.22 43.31 44.11
N PHE A 902 10.44 42.95 44.50
CA PHE A 902 11.32 42.03 43.77
C PHE A 902 11.71 40.82 44.62
N SER A 903 12.03 39.71 43.96
CA SER A 903 12.59 38.51 44.60
C SER A 903 14.12 38.59 44.71
N LEU A 904 14.71 37.71 45.52
CA LEU A 904 16.17 37.65 45.65
C LEU A 904 16.84 37.24 44.32
N ALA A 905 16.18 36.38 43.55
CA ALA A 905 16.63 36.00 42.21
C ALA A 905 16.62 37.17 41.23
N GLU A 906 15.62 38.02 41.28
CA GLU A 906 15.53 39.23 40.43
C GLU A 906 16.60 40.25 40.80
N LEU A 907 16.89 40.42 42.10
CA LEU A 907 18.00 41.25 42.57
C LEU A 907 19.36 40.67 42.19
N TYR A 908 19.51 39.35 42.13
CA TYR A 908 20.74 38.69 41.66
C TYR A 908 20.97 38.94 40.17
N LEU A 909 19.94 38.77 39.35
CA LEU A 909 20.00 39.06 37.93
C LEU A 909 20.38 40.51 37.65
N ALA A 910 19.90 41.44 38.48
CA ALA A 910 20.20 42.87 38.36
C ALA A 910 21.55 43.31 38.96
N GLY A 911 22.33 42.38 39.55
CA GLY A 911 23.60 42.70 40.21
C GLY A 911 23.44 43.48 41.54
N GLU A 912 22.22 43.62 42.04
CA GLU A 912 21.87 44.43 43.22
C GLU A 912 22.11 43.69 44.54
N LEU A 913 22.37 42.38 44.51
CA LEU A 913 22.72 41.61 45.73
C LEU A 913 24.01 42.08 46.41
N LYS A 914 24.92 42.73 45.69
CA LYS A 914 26.12 43.35 46.29
C LYS A 914 25.80 44.66 47.02
N HIS A 915 24.59 45.20 46.82
CA HIS A 915 24.09 46.47 47.35
C HIS A 915 22.86 46.30 48.23
N MET A 916 22.74 45.18 48.96
CA MET A 916 21.57 44.86 49.79
C MET A 916 21.25 45.92 50.85
N GLU A 917 22.16 46.83 51.18
CA GLU A 917 21.91 48.01 52.02
C GLU A 917 20.85 48.97 51.45
N ARG A 918 20.60 48.92 50.13
CA ARG A 918 19.60 49.73 49.42
C ARG A 918 18.21 49.09 49.41
N TRP A 919 18.07 47.89 49.96
CA TRP A 919 16.87 47.06 49.85
C TRP A 919 16.35 46.65 51.22
N ARG A 920 15.02 46.63 51.39
CA ARG A 920 14.36 46.19 52.64
C ARG A 920 13.34 45.10 52.35
N ALA A 921 13.18 44.18 53.30
CA ALA A 921 12.12 43.17 53.22
C ALA A 921 10.79 43.75 53.71
N ILE A 922 9.71 43.49 52.97
CA ILE A 922 8.32 43.85 53.33
C ILE A 922 7.84 43.01 54.51
N GLN A 923 8.31 41.76 54.59
CA GLN A 923 7.89 40.80 55.60
C GLN A 923 8.84 40.83 56.82
N PRO A 924 8.33 41.04 58.06
CA PRO A 924 9.15 41.11 59.27
C PRO A 924 9.99 39.85 59.53
N GLN A 925 9.50 38.68 59.08
CA GLN A 925 10.20 37.40 59.19
C GLN A 925 11.43 37.26 58.29
N VAL A 926 11.55 38.05 57.21
CA VAL A 926 12.68 37.97 56.27
C VAL A 926 13.76 38.98 56.71
N ARG A 927 14.80 38.49 57.40
CA ARG A 927 15.90 39.35 57.87
C ARG A 927 16.97 39.54 56.79
N VAL A 928 17.07 40.74 56.24
CA VAL A 928 18.08 41.14 55.21
C VAL A 928 19.52 40.78 55.65
N ASN A 929 19.84 40.94 56.93
CA ASN A 929 21.18 40.66 57.48
C ASN A 929 21.56 39.17 57.50
N ARG A 930 20.61 38.24 57.26
CA ARG A 930 20.91 36.79 57.16
C ARG A 930 21.45 36.40 55.78
N PHE A 931 21.29 37.27 54.78
CA PHE A 931 21.82 37.02 53.44
C PHE A 931 23.29 37.43 53.32
N SER A 932 23.83 38.22 54.26
CA SER A 932 25.12 38.93 54.17
C SER A 932 26.41 38.09 54.10
N PRO A 933 26.56 36.95 54.82
CA PRO A 933 27.84 36.24 54.82
C PRO A 933 28.25 35.61 53.46
N PRO A 934 27.32 35.03 52.66
CA PRO A 934 27.66 34.46 51.34
C PRO A 934 27.72 35.46 50.16
N LEU A 935 27.32 36.73 50.34
CA LEU A 935 27.21 37.69 49.21
C LEU A 935 28.56 37.98 48.52
N ARG A 936 29.67 37.92 49.27
CA ARG A 936 31.02 38.19 48.73
C ARG A 936 31.56 37.05 47.86
N THR A 937 30.98 35.85 47.96
CA THR A 937 31.39 34.65 47.21
C THR A 937 30.53 34.38 45.98
N LEU A 938 29.43 35.12 45.79
CA LEU A 938 28.58 35.01 44.60
C LEU A 938 29.35 35.51 43.37
N LYS A 939 29.37 34.68 42.31
CA LYS A 939 29.82 35.13 41.00
C LYS A 939 28.84 36.16 40.46
N ASP A 940 29.33 37.13 39.67
CA ASP A 940 28.45 38.03 38.93
C ASP A 940 27.67 37.25 37.89
N HIS A 941 26.39 37.60 37.74
CA HIS A 941 25.55 37.03 36.69
C HIS A 941 25.80 37.77 35.37
N ASN A 942 26.50 37.12 34.44
CA ASN A 942 26.81 37.69 33.12
C ASN A 942 25.72 37.32 32.10
N ALA A 943 24.52 37.87 32.27
CA ALA A 943 23.40 37.69 31.33
C ALA A 943 23.79 38.02 29.87
N ASP A 944 24.66 39.02 29.71
CA ASP A 944 25.16 39.50 28.43
C ASP A 944 26.01 38.43 27.73
N GLU A 945 26.99 37.84 28.44
CA GLU A 945 27.82 36.76 27.91
C GLU A 945 26.98 35.53 27.54
N ASN A 946 26.00 35.16 28.38
CA ASN A 946 25.11 34.03 28.11
C ASN A 946 24.22 34.27 26.89
N PHE A 947 23.68 35.48 26.75
CA PHE A 947 22.88 35.88 25.58
C PHE A 947 23.73 35.91 24.30
N HIS A 948 24.94 36.49 24.35
CA HIS A 948 25.84 36.51 23.22
C HIS A 948 26.29 35.10 22.81
N ALA A 949 26.61 34.22 23.77
CA ALA A 949 26.94 32.83 23.48
C ALA A 949 25.78 32.07 22.83
N ALA A 950 24.54 32.28 23.31
CA ALA A 950 23.36 31.69 22.69
C ALA A 950 23.08 32.24 21.27
N LEU A 951 23.27 33.55 21.07
CA LEU A 951 23.10 34.20 19.78
C LEU A 951 24.15 33.72 18.76
N GLU A 952 25.42 33.61 19.17
CA GLU A 952 26.49 33.06 18.34
C GLU A 952 26.28 31.58 18.03
N SER A 953 25.77 30.80 18.98
CA SER A 953 25.42 29.39 18.75
C SER A 953 24.31 29.24 17.69
N ILE A 954 23.23 30.04 17.78
CA ILE A 954 22.18 30.10 16.76
C ILE A 954 22.75 30.55 15.42
N ARG A 955 23.61 31.58 15.44
CA ARG A 955 24.26 32.15 14.25
C ARG A 955 25.04 31.08 13.48
N GLU A 956 26.00 30.43 14.14
CA GLU A 956 26.84 29.41 13.48
C GLU A 956 26.00 28.21 13.02
N SER A 957 24.94 27.85 13.75
CA SER A 957 24.04 26.76 13.36
C SER A 957 23.25 27.07 12.08
N TYR A 958 22.74 28.30 11.93
CA TYR A 958 22.08 28.72 10.69
C TYR A 958 23.07 28.79 9.52
N ILE A 959 24.31 29.22 9.75
CA ILE A 959 25.34 29.27 8.70
C ILE A 959 25.57 27.86 8.13
N VAL A 960 25.78 26.89 9.02
CA VAL A 960 25.96 25.48 8.66
C VAL A 960 24.76 24.96 7.85
N TYR A 961 23.53 25.23 8.31
CA TYR A 961 22.33 24.69 7.66
C TYR A 961 22.04 25.34 6.31
N ILE A 962 22.21 26.67 6.18
CA ILE A 962 22.01 27.37 4.90
C ILE A 962 23.07 26.93 3.89
N ALA A 963 24.34 26.80 4.30
CA ALA A 963 25.40 26.29 3.43
C ALA A 963 25.10 24.87 2.95
N TYR A 964 24.55 24.01 3.83
CA TYR A 964 24.08 22.67 3.46
C TYR A 964 22.97 22.71 2.40
N LEU A 965 21.93 23.54 2.60
CA LEU A 965 20.82 23.65 1.64
C LEU A 965 21.30 24.13 0.27
N LEU A 966 22.23 25.10 0.23
CA LEU A 966 22.85 25.56 -1.01
C LEU A 966 23.67 24.45 -1.69
N ALA A 967 24.36 23.62 -0.90
CA ALA A 967 25.12 22.46 -1.40
C ALA A 967 24.25 21.30 -1.89
N CYS A 968 22.96 21.30 -1.57
CA CYS A 968 21.99 20.31 -2.05
C CYS A 968 21.23 20.73 -3.33
N LEU A 969 21.45 21.95 -3.83
CA LEU A 969 20.82 22.43 -5.07
C LEU A 969 21.27 21.62 -6.30
N PRO A 970 20.49 21.66 -7.40
CA PRO A 970 20.89 21.03 -8.66
C PRO A 970 22.31 21.41 -9.09
N LEU A 971 23.06 20.47 -9.68
CA LEU A 971 24.47 20.69 -10.05
C LEU A 971 24.72 22.00 -10.82
N PRO A 972 23.95 22.38 -11.87
CA PRO A 972 24.16 23.64 -12.57
C PRO A 972 24.08 24.86 -11.64
N ARG A 973 23.20 24.80 -10.63
CA ARG A 973 23.02 25.86 -9.64
C ARG A 973 24.22 25.97 -8.72
N ARG A 974 24.74 24.84 -8.24
CA ARG A 974 25.97 24.80 -7.43
C ARG A 974 27.15 25.40 -8.17
N VAL A 975 27.39 24.98 -9.42
CA VAL A 975 28.44 25.55 -10.27
C VAL A 975 28.28 27.06 -10.42
N SER A 976 27.06 27.54 -10.68
CA SER A 976 26.81 28.98 -10.82
C SER A 976 26.93 29.77 -9.52
N LEU A 977 26.74 29.16 -8.35
CA LEU A 977 26.98 29.82 -7.05
C LEU A 977 28.49 29.92 -6.74
N GLU A 978 29.27 28.92 -7.13
CA GLU A 978 30.72 28.90 -6.93
C GLU A 978 31.45 29.89 -7.85
N GLN A 979 30.96 30.08 -9.08
CA GLN A 979 31.68 30.80 -10.14
C GLN A 979 30.95 32.05 -10.66
N GLY A 980 29.67 32.23 -10.31
CA GLY A 980 28.84 33.34 -10.80
C GLY A 980 28.99 34.64 -10.03
N ASN A 981 28.38 35.69 -10.57
CA ASN A 981 28.14 36.94 -9.86
C ASN A 981 26.85 36.83 -9.04
N ILE A 982 26.91 37.21 -7.77
CA ILE A 982 25.81 37.07 -6.80
C ILE A 982 25.44 38.45 -6.26
N ALA A 983 24.15 38.70 -6.12
CA ALA A 983 23.62 39.86 -5.40
C ALA A 983 22.53 39.42 -4.42
N LEU A 984 22.49 40.01 -3.23
CA LEU A 984 21.50 39.71 -2.19
C LEU A 984 20.57 40.92 -1.97
N TYR A 985 19.28 40.65 -1.72
CA TYR A 985 18.27 41.69 -1.51
C TYR A 985 17.37 41.38 -0.31
N LEU A 986 17.17 42.37 0.55
CA LEU A 986 16.08 42.38 1.53
C LEU A 986 14.82 42.98 0.93
N LEU A 987 13.68 42.60 1.48
CA LEU A 987 12.38 43.11 1.05
C LEU A 987 11.91 44.24 1.97
N ARG A 988 11.35 45.28 1.36
CA ARG A 988 10.78 46.43 2.06
C ARG A 988 9.37 46.76 1.58
N LYS A 989 8.53 47.26 2.50
CA LYS A 989 7.22 47.86 2.19
C LYS A 989 7.02 49.16 2.98
N PRO A 990 6.27 50.14 2.46
CA PRO A 990 5.87 51.30 3.24
C PRO A 990 4.98 50.86 4.41
N SER A 991 5.18 51.47 5.58
CA SER A 991 4.42 51.15 6.79
C SER A 991 2.96 51.59 6.63
N PRO A 992 1.98 50.73 6.97
CA PRO A 992 0.58 51.11 6.98
C PRO A 992 0.27 52.24 7.96
N ALA A 993 1.01 52.32 9.07
CA ALA A 993 0.80 53.27 10.16
C ALA A 993 1.47 54.64 9.91
N ALA A 994 2.53 54.68 9.09
CA ALA A 994 3.26 55.90 8.77
C ALA A 994 3.87 55.79 7.37
N ARG A 995 3.24 56.43 6.38
CA ARG A 995 3.56 56.26 4.95
C ARG A 995 5.01 56.61 4.57
N ASP A 996 5.68 57.45 5.36
CA ASP A 996 7.09 57.84 5.14
C ASP A 996 8.10 56.89 5.80
N THR A 997 7.64 55.86 6.52
CA THR A 997 8.50 54.87 7.18
C THR A 997 8.48 53.54 6.41
N MET A 998 9.65 52.93 6.23
CA MET A 998 9.79 51.66 5.52
C MET A 998 9.95 50.51 6.52
N ILE A 999 9.11 49.48 6.38
CA ILE A 999 9.24 48.21 7.09
C ILE A 999 10.18 47.31 6.27
N THR A 1000 11.22 46.81 6.92
CA THR A 1000 12.15 45.82 6.33
C THR A 1000 11.81 44.44 6.85
N ALA A 1001 11.81 43.45 5.98
CA ALA A 1001 11.56 42.06 6.30
C ALA A 1001 12.89 41.34 6.54
N HIS A 1002 13.06 40.70 7.70
CA HIS A 1002 14.34 40.17 8.18
C HIS A 1002 14.40 38.64 8.26
N PHE A 1003 13.29 37.93 8.04
CA PHE A 1003 13.25 36.46 8.06
C PHE A 1003 13.40 35.82 6.69
N GLY A 1004 13.75 36.61 5.66
CA GLY A 1004 14.04 36.09 4.34
C GLY A 1004 14.71 37.10 3.42
N CYS A 1005 15.44 36.60 2.43
CA CYS A 1005 16.09 37.40 1.40
C CYS A 1005 16.00 36.75 0.03
N LEU A 1006 16.34 37.52 -1.01
CA LEU A 1006 16.48 37.03 -2.38
C LEU A 1006 17.95 37.03 -2.79
N LEU A 1007 18.40 35.93 -3.38
CA LEU A 1007 19.74 35.79 -3.92
C LEU A 1007 19.66 35.67 -5.44
N ARG A 1008 20.18 36.68 -6.13
CA ARG A 1008 20.28 36.69 -7.58
C ARG A 1008 21.61 36.09 -8.01
N VAL A 1009 21.56 35.16 -8.95
CA VAL A 1009 22.75 34.53 -9.54
C VAL A 1009 22.85 34.85 -11.01
N ARG A 1010 24.06 35.18 -11.46
CA ARG A 1010 24.40 35.36 -12.87
C ARG A 1010 25.69 34.62 -13.20
N TYR A 1011 25.58 33.56 -14.01
CA TYR A 1011 26.74 32.83 -14.51
C TYR A 1011 26.49 32.43 -15.96
N GLN A 1012 27.42 32.73 -16.88
CA GLN A 1012 27.26 32.47 -18.32
C GLN A 1012 25.87 32.90 -18.87
N ARG A 1013 25.02 31.96 -19.30
CA ARG A 1013 23.63 32.20 -19.73
C ARG A 1013 22.60 32.01 -18.60
N ASP A 1014 22.97 31.40 -17.48
CA ASP A 1014 22.10 31.18 -16.33
C ASP A 1014 21.84 32.48 -15.56
N ARG A 1015 20.57 32.80 -15.40
CA ARG A 1015 20.07 33.98 -14.66
C ARG A 1015 18.83 33.57 -13.87
N TYR A 1016 18.89 33.62 -12.55
CA TYR A 1016 17.77 33.23 -11.69
C TYR A 1016 17.84 33.90 -10.33
N LEU A 1017 16.75 33.78 -9.57
CA LEU A 1017 16.63 34.21 -8.17
C LEU A 1017 16.32 33.01 -7.30
N LEU A 1018 17.01 32.90 -6.17
CA LEU A 1018 16.66 32.02 -5.08
C LEU A 1018 15.97 32.84 -3.99
N GLN A 1019 14.91 32.26 -3.44
CA GLN A 1019 14.32 32.66 -2.18
C GLN A 1019 15.00 31.88 -1.06
N LEU A 1020 15.46 32.60 -0.02
CA LEU A 1020 16.02 32.02 1.19
C LEU A 1020 15.16 32.43 2.36
N LEU A 1021 14.58 31.45 3.04
CA LEU A 1021 13.78 31.62 4.26
C LEU A 1021 14.45 30.82 5.39
N PRO A 1022 15.43 31.40 6.12
CA PRO A 1022 16.18 30.67 7.13
C PRO A 1022 15.32 30.01 8.20
N ARG A 1023 14.29 30.70 8.70
CA ARG A 1023 13.42 30.17 9.77
C ARG A 1023 12.60 28.94 9.32
N GLN A 1024 12.35 28.83 8.02
CA GLN A 1024 11.68 27.71 7.38
C GLN A 1024 12.66 26.65 6.86
N MET A 1025 13.97 26.87 7.03
CA MET A 1025 15.04 26.04 6.47
C MET A 1025 14.83 25.76 4.98
N LEU A 1026 14.40 26.78 4.24
CA LEU A 1026 13.97 26.65 2.85
C LEU A 1026 14.84 27.51 1.93
N VAL A 1027 15.38 26.87 0.89
CA VAL A 1027 16.03 27.53 -0.25
C VAL A 1027 15.39 27.01 -1.52
N THR A 1028 14.70 27.87 -2.27
CA THR A 1028 13.96 27.49 -3.48
C THR A 1028 14.17 28.51 -4.59
N GLN A 1029 14.01 28.10 -5.85
CA GLN A 1029 14.04 29.03 -6.97
C GLN A 1029 12.73 29.81 -7.02
N LEU A 1030 12.80 31.13 -7.19
CA LEU A 1030 11.63 31.98 -7.33
C LEU A 1030 10.96 31.72 -8.69
N ALA A 1031 9.64 31.48 -8.67
CA ALA A 1031 8.85 31.24 -9.87
C ALA A 1031 8.57 32.55 -10.64
N ASN A 1032 8.69 32.50 -11.98
CA ASN A 1032 8.35 33.59 -12.91
C ASN A 1032 8.90 34.98 -12.50
N PRO A 1033 10.19 35.13 -12.20
CA PRO A 1033 10.75 36.43 -11.85
C PRO A 1033 10.70 37.39 -13.04
N PRO A 1034 10.45 38.69 -12.83
CA PRO A 1034 10.49 39.69 -13.89
C PRO A 1034 11.85 39.69 -14.62
N SER A 1035 11.84 39.68 -15.95
CA SER A 1035 13.07 39.56 -16.76
C SER A 1035 14.08 40.70 -16.51
N GLY A 1036 13.61 41.92 -16.26
CA GLY A 1036 14.48 43.05 -15.89
C GLY A 1036 15.25 42.83 -14.59
N LEU A 1037 14.65 42.14 -13.61
CA LEU A 1037 15.28 41.85 -12.32
C LEU A 1037 16.45 40.84 -12.44
N LEU A 1038 16.38 39.97 -13.44
CA LEU A 1038 17.44 39.00 -13.75
C LEU A 1038 18.65 39.64 -14.44
N ASN A 1039 18.42 40.71 -15.21
CA ASN A 1039 19.42 41.27 -16.13
C ASN A 1039 20.07 42.57 -15.64
N ASP A 1040 19.37 43.43 -14.90
CA ASP A 1040 19.87 44.76 -14.53
C ASP A 1040 19.89 44.95 -13.00
N PRO A 1041 20.81 45.76 -12.45
CA PRO A 1041 20.71 46.21 -11.06
C PRO A 1041 19.36 46.89 -10.85
N VAL A 1042 18.70 46.57 -9.74
CA VAL A 1042 17.28 46.90 -9.51
C VAL A 1042 17.07 48.42 -9.50
N ALA A 1043 16.17 48.91 -10.35
CA ALA A 1043 15.68 50.29 -10.26
C ALA A 1043 14.86 50.46 -8.97
N PRO A 1044 14.91 51.62 -8.28
CA PRO A 1044 14.37 51.80 -6.91
C PRO A 1044 12.83 51.73 -6.77
N GLY A 1045 12.11 51.22 -7.78
CA GLY A 1045 10.65 51.12 -7.78
C GLY A 1045 10.12 49.79 -7.24
N PRO A 1046 8.82 49.74 -6.89
CA PRO A 1046 8.18 48.53 -6.38
C PRO A 1046 8.06 47.45 -7.47
N VAL A 1047 8.31 46.20 -7.10
CA VAL A 1047 8.28 45.02 -7.99
C VAL A 1047 7.25 44.03 -7.47
N GLN A 1048 6.43 43.49 -8.37
CA GLN A 1048 5.50 42.40 -8.05
C GLN A 1048 6.23 41.06 -8.14
N LEU A 1049 6.20 40.27 -7.07
CA LEU A 1049 6.82 38.94 -7.01
C LEU A 1049 5.81 37.89 -6.51
N GLN A 1050 5.99 36.64 -6.93
CA GLN A 1050 5.24 35.48 -6.44
C GLN A 1050 5.82 35.02 -5.10
N ILE A 1051 5.61 35.84 -4.06
CA ILE A 1051 6.07 35.61 -2.70
C ILE A 1051 5.00 35.99 -1.67
N ASP A 1052 5.05 35.34 -0.51
CA ASP A 1052 4.29 35.72 0.68
C ASP A 1052 5.11 36.69 1.56
N TRP A 1053 4.68 37.95 1.64
CA TRP A 1053 5.31 38.94 2.50
C TRP A 1053 5.34 38.56 3.99
N SER A 1054 4.32 37.83 4.48
CA SER A 1054 4.24 37.44 5.88
C SER A 1054 5.40 36.52 6.26
N ALA A 1055 5.72 35.55 5.40
CA ALA A 1055 6.86 34.66 5.59
C ALA A 1055 8.20 35.41 5.72
N TYR A 1056 8.41 36.47 4.94
CA TYR A 1056 9.64 37.28 5.05
C TYR A 1056 9.64 38.20 6.28
N LEU A 1057 8.47 38.69 6.70
CA LEU A 1057 8.35 39.68 7.78
C LEU A 1057 8.35 39.03 9.17
N THR A 1058 7.65 37.91 9.34
CA THR A 1058 7.48 37.23 10.64
C THR A 1058 8.15 35.85 10.67
N GLY A 1059 8.60 35.34 9.52
CA GLY A 1059 9.20 34.02 9.40
C GLY A 1059 8.18 32.89 9.34
N SER A 1060 6.88 33.16 9.14
CA SER A 1060 5.82 32.15 9.00
C SER A 1060 6.01 31.23 7.79
N GLU A 1061 5.31 30.09 7.77
CA GLU A 1061 5.29 29.21 6.60
C GLU A 1061 4.73 29.96 5.38
N PRO A 1062 5.38 29.89 4.20
CA PRO A 1062 4.95 30.61 3.01
C PRO A 1062 3.69 30.00 2.40
N VAL A 1063 2.69 30.84 2.10
CA VAL A 1063 1.49 30.40 1.38
C VAL A 1063 1.76 30.22 -0.12
N ALA A 1064 1.45 29.04 -0.66
CA ALA A 1064 1.62 28.73 -2.08
C ALA A 1064 0.79 29.66 -2.98
N GLY A 1065 1.40 30.15 -4.07
CA GLY A 1065 0.74 31.06 -5.03
C GLY A 1065 0.50 32.48 -4.51
N ALA A 1066 0.96 32.82 -3.31
CA ALA A 1066 0.91 34.19 -2.80
C ALA A 1066 1.75 35.14 -3.67
N SER A 1067 1.27 36.37 -3.82
CA SER A 1067 1.99 37.42 -4.55
C SER A 1067 1.99 38.73 -3.78
N SER A 1068 3.14 39.38 -3.74
CA SER A 1068 3.36 40.61 -2.99
C SER A 1068 4.12 41.64 -3.81
N GLN A 1069 3.71 42.90 -3.69
CA GLN A 1069 4.46 44.05 -4.19
C GLN A 1069 5.50 44.49 -3.16
N VAL A 1070 6.78 44.53 -3.52
CA VAL A 1070 7.89 44.81 -2.58
C VAL A 1070 8.94 45.72 -3.22
N LEU A 1071 9.71 46.40 -2.36
CA LEU A 1071 10.93 47.12 -2.74
C LEU A 1071 12.14 46.26 -2.39
N LEU A 1072 13.12 46.21 -3.29
CA LEU A 1072 14.34 45.44 -3.09
C LEU A 1072 15.46 46.35 -2.57
N ASN A 1073 16.02 46.00 -1.41
CA ASN A 1073 17.12 46.71 -0.79
C ASN A 1073 18.39 45.85 -0.91
N PRO A 1074 19.39 46.26 -1.72
CA PRO A 1074 20.60 45.47 -1.91
C PRO A 1074 21.39 45.36 -0.60
N LEU A 1075 21.97 44.18 -0.38
CA LEU A 1075 22.90 43.90 0.72
C LEU A 1075 24.35 44.00 0.26
N ASP A 1076 25.26 44.20 1.20
CA ASP A 1076 26.70 44.21 0.91
C ASP A 1076 27.19 42.78 0.69
N THR A 1077 27.68 42.50 -0.52
CA THR A 1077 28.17 41.17 -0.94
C THR A 1077 29.70 41.09 -1.05
N THR A 1078 30.45 42.06 -0.53
CA THR A 1078 31.93 42.12 -0.59
C THR A 1078 32.60 40.84 -0.11
N LEU A 1079 32.17 40.29 1.02
CA LEU A 1079 32.68 39.02 1.55
C LEU A 1079 32.56 37.86 0.54
N ILE A 1080 31.46 37.82 -0.22
CA ILE A 1080 31.22 36.78 -1.22
C ILE A 1080 32.11 37.01 -2.45
N THR A 1081 32.30 38.25 -2.88
CA THR A 1081 33.13 38.59 -4.04
C THR A 1081 34.62 38.36 -3.78
N ASP A 1082 35.07 38.53 -2.54
CA ASP A 1082 36.46 38.35 -2.15
C ASP A 1082 36.81 36.88 -1.87
N THR A 1083 35.80 36.02 -1.72
CA THR A 1083 35.98 34.59 -1.47
C THR A 1083 35.98 33.81 -2.78
N GLN A 1084 37.10 33.13 -3.09
CA GLN A 1084 37.17 32.23 -4.23
C GLN A 1084 36.25 31.01 -4.02
N GLY A 1085 35.43 30.71 -5.02
CA GLY A 1085 34.63 29.48 -5.05
C GLY A 1085 35.40 28.30 -5.64
N ASP A 1086 34.81 27.12 -5.56
CA ASP A 1086 35.39 25.90 -6.12
C ASP A 1086 35.32 25.92 -7.67
N PRO A 1087 36.46 25.90 -8.38
CA PRO A 1087 36.48 25.93 -9.84
C PRO A 1087 36.15 24.56 -10.46
N ALA A 1088 36.06 23.49 -9.67
CA ALA A 1088 35.81 22.14 -10.19
C ALA A 1088 34.47 22.06 -10.95
N PRO A 1089 34.38 21.23 -12.00
CA PRO A 1089 33.11 20.97 -12.70
C PRO A 1089 32.04 20.40 -11.77
N ILE A 1090 32.46 19.59 -10.79
CA ILE A 1090 31.61 19.08 -9.71
C ILE A 1090 32.17 19.66 -8.41
N PRO A 1091 31.64 20.80 -7.93
CA PRO A 1091 32.20 21.48 -6.78
C PRO A 1091 31.94 20.72 -5.49
N LYS A 1092 32.90 20.79 -4.56
CA LYS A 1092 32.77 20.32 -3.17
C LYS A 1092 32.00 21.33 -2.33
N SER A 1093 30.79 21.66 -2.78
CA SER A 1093 29.99 22.78 -2.27
C SER A 1093 29.74 22.76 -0.76
N TRP A 1094 29.61 21.58 -0.15
CA TRP A 1094 29.47 21.46 1.31
C TRP A 1094 30.67 22.01 2.09
N GLN A 1095 31.88 21.94 1.52
CA GLN A 1095 33.11 22.42 2.13
C GLN A 1095 33.60 23.73 1.48
N SER A 1096 32.75 24.38 0.67
CA SER A 1096 33.10 25.62 -0.02
C SER A 1096 33.04 26.80 0.93
N ALA A 1097 34.18 27.50 1.06
CA ALA A 1097 34.26 28.77 1.76
C ALA A 1097 33.32 29.82 1.17
N ARG A 1098 33.05 29.76 -0.15
CA ARG A 1098 32.17 30.71 -0.82
C ARG A 1098 30.71 30.49 -0.46
N LEU A 1099 30.24 29.25 -0.37
CA LEU A 1099 28.87 28.98 0.09
C LEU A 1099 28.69 29.30 1.58
N GLU A 1100 29.72 29.06 2.41
CA GLU A 1100 29.73 29.51 3.80
C GLU A 1100 29.65 31.05 3.88
N ALA A 1101 30.40 31.77 3.04
CA ALA A 1101 30.35 33.23 2.98
C ALA A 1101 28.95 33.76 2.60
N ILE A 1102 28.27 33.10 1.65
CA ILE A 1102 26.87 33.41 1.32
C ILE A 1102 25.97 33.18 2.54
N ALA A 1103 26.07 32.03 3.19
CA ALA A 1103 25.26 31.69 4.36
C ALA A 1103 25.49 32.68 5.51
N ARG A 1104 26.75 33.02 5.81
CA ARG A 1104 27.15 34.02 6.80
C ARG A 1104 26.55 35.38 6.50
N MET A 1105 26.58 35.80 5.23
CA MET A 1105 26.00 37.06 4.80
C MET A 1105 24.49 37.12 5.02
N VAL A 1106 23.78 36.03 4.67
CA VAL A 1106 22.34 35.90 4.90
C VAL A 1106 22.04 35.97 6.39
N VAL A 1107 22.74 35.21 7.23
CA VAL A 1107 22.48 35.23 8.68
C VAL A 1107 22.77 36.61 9.29
N ASP A 1108 23.90 37.22 8.97
CA ASP A 1108 24.34 38.46 9.59
C ASP A 1108 23.54 39.69 9.16
N GLN A 1109 23.26 39.82 7.86
CA GLN A 1109 22.60 41.01 7.32
C GLN A 1109 21.08 40.85 7.19
N CYS A 1110 20.56 39.63 7.05
CA CYS A 1110 19.11 39.37 7.03
C CYS A 1110 18.58 39.05 8.43
N LEU A 1111 19.00 37.92 9.00
CA LEU A 1111 18.35 37.35 10.20
C LEU A 1111 18.72 38.10 11.49
N LEU A 1112 19.99 38.47 11.67
CA LEU A 1112 20.50 39.02 12.93
C LEU A 1112 20.64 40.55 12.95
N SER A 1113 20.40 41.25 11.84
CA SER A 1113 20.62 42.70 11.72
C SER A 1113 19.82 43.54 12.72
N ASN A 1114 18.62 43.11 13.11
CA ASN A 1114 17.80 43.79 14.14
C ASN A 1114 18.00 43.25 15.57
N HIS A 1115 18.84 42.23 15.73
CA HIS A 1115 18.98 41.52 17.01
C HIS A 1115 20.21 41.95 17.82
N ARG A 1116 21.10 42.77 17.25
CA ARG A 1116 22.36 43.22 17.87
C ARG A 1116 22.22 44.39 18.87
N ASP A 1117 21.24 45.28 18.68
CA ASP A 1117 21.04 46.43 19.58
C ASP A 1117 19.80 46.25 20.48
N LEU A 1118 19.97 46.25 21.80
CA LEU A 1118 18.91 46.15 22.82
C LEU A 1118 18.66 47.46 23.59
N SER A 1119 19.35 48.55 23.25
CA SER A 1119 19.50 49.73 24.12
C SER A 1119 18.41 50.79 24.03
N GLU A 1120 17.39 50.66 23.17
CA GLU A 1120 16.39 51.73 23.02
C GLU A 1120 15.10 51.48 23.82
N SER A 1121 14.74 52.52 24.60
CA SER A 1121 13.59 52.69 25.51
C SER A 1121 13.70 52.20 26.97
N THR A 1122 14.75 52.62 27.69
CA THR A 1122 14.84 52.44 29.16
C THR A 1122 14.94 53.75 29.96
N GLN A 1123 14.56 54.88 29.38
CA GLN A 1123 14.78 56.21 30.00
C GLN A 1123 14.02 56.43 31.32
N ASN A 1124 12.96 55.67 31.62
CA ASN A 1124 12.09 55.87 32.81
C ASN A 1124 12.01 54.70 33.81
N LEU A 1125 12.83 53.64 33.69
CA LEU A 1125 12.77 52.45 34.58
C LEU A 1125 13.85 52.46 35.65
N ASN A 1126 13.66 51.78 36.79
CA ASN A 1126 14.74 51.55 37.77
C ASN A 1126 15.71 50.44 37.28
N ASN A 1127 16.90 50.30 37.88
CA ASN A 1127 17.93 49.36 37.40
C ASN A 1127 17.45 47.90 37.31
N VAL A 1128 16.66 47.44 38.28
CA VAL A 1128 16.14 46.06 38.30
C VAL A 1128 15.11 45.82 37.21
N GLU A 1129 14.15 46.74 37.04
CA GLU A 1129 13.14 46.67 35.97
C GLU A 1129 13.78 46.73 34.58
N LYS A 1130 14.83 47.53 34.40
CA LYS A 1130 15.60 47.56 33.15
C LYS A 1130 16.19 46.20 32.85
N VAL A 1131 16.89 45.59 33.81
CA VAL A 1131 17.53 44.28 33.61
C VAL A 1131 16.51 43.18 33.36
N LEU A 1132 15.38 43.16 34.09
CA LEU A 1132 14.31 42.19 33.87
C LEU A 1132 13.64 42.35 32.49
N LEU A 1133 13.38 43.60 32.06
CA LEU A 1133 12.83 43.88 30.74
C LEU A 1133 13.82 43.50 29.63
N ILE A 1134 15.11 43.79 29.80
CA ILE A 1134 16.18 43.38 28.87
C ILE A 1134 16.23 41.87 28.77
N ASN A 1135 16.20 41.14 29.90
CA ASN A 1135 16.21 39.68 29.91
C ASN A 1135 14.95 39.09 29.26
N LYS A 1136 13.76 39.68 29.49
CA LYS A 1136 12.53 39.28 28.80
C LYS A 1136 12.63 39.49 27.28
N ARG A 1137 13.13 40.65 26.83
CA ARG A 1137 13.35 40.94 25.40
C ARG A 1137 14.40 40.01 24.78
N ARG A 1138 15.45 39.62 25.53
CA ARG A 1138 16.44 38.62 25.10
C ARG A 1138 15.81 37.25 24.87
N ASN A 1139 14.97 36.78 25.80
CA ASN A 1139 14.21 35.54 25.66
C ASN A 1139 13.31 35.58 24.42
N GLU A 1140 12.51 36.64 24.27
CA GLU A 1140 11.61 36.82 23.11
C GLU A 1140 12.39 36.84 21.79
N ARG A 1141 13.54 37.55 21.73
CA ARG A 1141 14.38 37.59 20.54
C ARG A 1141 14.95 36.23 20.16
N LEU A 1142 15.54 35.50 21.12
CA LEU A 1142 16.08 34.16 20.85
C LEU A 1142 14.98 33.18 20.47
N HIS A 1143 13.80 33.29 21.09
CA HIS A 1143 12.63 32.48 20.74
C HIS A 1143 12.17 32.76 19.30
N ASN A 1144 12.10 34.02 18.87
CA ASN A 1144 11.71 34.39 17.51
C ASN A 1144 12.71 33.94 16.44
N LEU A 1145 13.97 33.69 16.83
CA LEU A 1145 15.01 33.16 15.95
C LEU A 1145 14.98 31.63 15.85
N LYS A 1146 14.17 30.93 16.63
CA LYS A 1146 14.04 29.48 16.50
C LYS A 1146 13.37 29.10 15.18
N PRO A 1147 13.84 28.02 14.52
CA PRO A 1147 13.17 27.50 13.33
C PRO A 1147 11.73 27.09 13.66
N TYR A 1148 10.89 27.08 12.62
CA TYR A 1148 9.49 26.70 12.73
C TYR A 1148 9.29 25.19 12.89
#